data_AF-A0A958GVG7-F1
#
_entry.id   AF-A0A958GVG7-F1
#
_cell.length_a   1.000
_cell.length_b   1.000
_cell.length_c   1.000
_cell.angle_alpha   90.00
_cell.angle_beta   90.00
_cell.angle_gamma   90.00
#
_symmetry.space_group_name_H-M   'P 1'
#
loop_
_entity.id
_entity.type
_entity.pdbx_description
1 polymer ?
#
loop_
_entity_poly.entity_id
_entity_poly.type
_entity_poly.pdbx_seq_one_letter_code
_entity_poly.pdbx_strand_id
1 'polypeptide(L)'
;MPILSPRPVLGRAAARRLVPLASCAAVLALLALAPDAPAAPLPGYRLEATWPAAAHGLPAPNSITTGPGGQIWLLDGPAKEAVALGPDGQAIERRIVPLDSMDFAAEPGGDLYLGRWAPSPRLHSTVGRYLADGSPAWEREDPGATGTGVAAAAGRVWYSDPERGAMKWFGRADGRVAGEVVPRGAETGFPADLDVAPDGTLFATDLIGDAVFAWPPPYLPNDFARWTMLEGSGPFRIGVGAQADGELLVAVLFSDGLVRVHRPDGRLEARFTVPGEPIDLCVGPEGRIYVLDEETHAVRVYAPGEPPTPTPLPPDPPLARSSCQVQGSRSVDPGSLDRCGTALVTLRLDAVCPPGAASGADVALIIDTSKSMRNGKLEGAVKAAKRFMDGLDFRYHRAGVVAFSTTARVAHPLSADRASLDAALDGLTTEGSATNIYAALRQASDHLRDAGRPDALPVIILLTDGDPTRPIAPEPSTAALVAAERARARRTYLVTVGLGNFIDSLLLESIASTPSDFYYAPDVVDLDKIYRTILDVVAALNLTDLVLEDSPRAGFARYVPGSGAPPPLELGGLLQWTRPALPTGGLTYTYRAQIVGAGANTIGEAHLRYLDADGTRRSFRFSGAPVEARVPTATAGPPQPTPTGDPLGPTAEPSLPPPPPTPASCPAGRGWQLEIQGFADLVGAGGYDCPGCNGQWDAGDALAARSVPPASAVVTTDDGRVLWVGQLRQDNPQAPPSARVHLCEPPPYRVRLAEIPAGYVACPNSPIERRVTVQKLGLDRSGVLRFTFWGGCGIEVPTPLPPPTPATLPACPLP
;
A
#
# COMPACT_ATOMS: atom_id res chain seq x y z
N MET A 1 -55.76 -0.97 43.14
CA MET A 1 -56.93 -1.84 43.37
C MET A 1 -56.74 -3.11 42.52
N PRO A 2 -57.06 -4.29 43.07
CA PRO A 2 -56.12 -5.42 43.23
C PRO A 2 -56.56 -6.63 42.36
N ILE A 3 -56.07 -7.88 42.39
CA ILE A 3 -55.70 -8.87 43.43
C ILE A 3 -54.99 -10.04 42.66
N LEU A 4 -53.90 -10.71 43.05
CA LEU A 4 -53.74 -11.71 44.13
C LEU A 4 -52.25 -12.12 44.26
N SER A 5 -51.84 -12.30 45.51
CA SER A 5 -50.61 -12.93 46.04
C SER A 5 -50.93 -14.42 46.38
N PRO A 6 -49.98 -15.33 46.77
CA PRO A 6 -48.98 -15.10 47.83
C PRO A 6 -47.57 -15.75 47.74
N ARG A 7 -46.67 -15.06 48.46
CA ARG A 7 -45.41 -15.38 49.19
C ARG A 7 -45.37 -16.73 49.98
N PRO A 8 -44.34 -17.06 50.83
CA PRO A 8 -43.04 -16.42 51.23
C PRO A 8 -41.81 -17.40 51.20
N VAL A 9 -40.55 -17.08 51.54
CA VAL A 9 -39.97 -16.87 52.89
C VAL A 9 -38.57 -16.23 52.83
N LEU A 10 -38.32 -15.35 53.82
CA LEU A 10 -37.15 -14.52 54.10
C LEU A 10 -35.95 -15.23 54.75
N GLY A 11 -34.77 -14.62 54.60
CA GLY A 11 -33.65 -14.74 55.54
C GLY A 11 -32.56 -13.68 55.29
N ARG A 12 -32.63 -12.54 55.99
CA ARG A 12 -31.61 -11.48 56.05
C ARG A 12 -30.56 -11.79 57.12
N ALA A 13 -29.30 -11.42 56.89
CA ALA A 13 -28.46 -10.79 57.92
C ALA A 13 -27.29 -10.01 57.27
N ALA A 14 -27.10 -8.78 57.72
CA ALA A 14 -26.01 -7.87 57.36
C ALA A 14 -25.21 -7.53 58.63
N ALA A 15 -23.89 -7.37 58.53
CA ALA A 15 -23.13 -6.54 59.47
C ALA A 15 -21.78 -6.09 58.87
N ARG A 16 -21.51 -4.79 59.01
CA ARG A 16 -20.34 -4.01 58.60
C ARG A 16 -19.17 -4.09 59.60
N ARG A 17 -17.99 -3.61 59.14
CA ARG A 17 -16.83 -2.97 59.84
C ARG A 17 -15.53 -3.77 59.63
N LEU A 18 -14.32 -3.25 59.40
CA LEU A 18 -13.66 -1.94 59.55
C LEU A 18 -12.33 -1.99 58.73
N VAL A 19 -11.82 -0.84 58.29
CA VAL A 19 -10.44 -0.54 57.79
C VAL A 19 -9.81 0.34 58.91
N PRO A 20 -8.47 0.42 59.25
CA PRO A 20 -7.29 0.62 58.37
C PRO A 20 -5.86 0.15 58.84
N LEU A 21 -4.87 0.33 57.93
CA LEU A 21 -3.43 0.73 58.08
C LEU A 21 -2.38 -0.15 58.82
N ALA A 22 -1.32 -0.58 58.09
CA ALA A 22 0.10 -0.22 58.33
C ALA A 22 1.09 -0.94 57.38
N SER A 23 2.17 -0.25 57.01
CA SER A 23 3.11 -0.53 55.92
C SER A 23 4.45 -1.17 56.36
N CYS A 24 5.18 -1.69 55.35
CA CYS A 24 6.65 -1.82 55.20
C CYS A 24 7.43 -2.95 55.92
N ALA A 25 8.01 -3.88 55.13
CA ALA A 25 9.47 -4.14 55.08
C ALA A 25 9.88 -5.18 53.98
N ALA A 26 10.79 -4.72 53.09
CA ALA A 26 11.83 -5.42 52.27
C ALA A 26 11.42 -6.59 51.33
N VAL A 27 11.52 -6.55 49.98
CA VAL A 27 12.61 -6.22 49.03
C VAL A 27 13.70 -7.32 48.88
N LEU A 28 13.92 -7.71 47.61
CA LEU A 28 15.06 -8.43 46.96
C LEU A 28 15.09 -9.98 46.93
N ALA A 29 14.80 -10.57 45.75
CA ALA A 29 15.78 -11.33 44.92
C ALA A 29 15.18 -11.97 43.64
N LEU A 30 15.69 -11.50 42.48
CA LEU A 30 15.99 -12.18 41.20
C LEU A 30 14.90 -12.74 40.25
N LEU A 31 14.65 -11.94 39.21
CA LEU A 31 14.80 -12.24 37.77
C LEU A 31 15.22 -13.67 37.37
N ALA A 32 14.37 -14.30 36.55
CA ALA A 32 14.76 -15.25 35.51
C ALA A 32 14.07 -14.86 34.19
N LEU A 33 14.86 -14.85 33.13
CA LEU A 33 14.56 -14.41 31.78
C LEU A 33 13.54 -15.32 31.06
N ALA A 34 12.69 -14.71 30.22
CA ALA A 34 12.29 -15.30 28.95
C ALA A 34 12.31 -14.17 27.88
N PRO A 35 13.11 -14.31 26.81
CA PRO A 35 13.10 -13.43 25.65
C PRO A 35 11.99 -13.83 24.66
N ASP A 36 11.71 -12.93 23.72
CA ASP A 36 10.84 -13.09 22.55
C ASP A 36 9.32 -13.06 22.80
N ALA A 37 8.83 -11.88 23.16
CA ALA A 37 7.50 -11.47 22.73
C ALA A 37 7.56 -11.18 21.21
N PRO A 38 6.78 -11.85 20.34
CA PRO A 38 6.58 -11.36 18.98
C PRO A 38 6.01 -9.95 19.07
N ALA A 39 6.46 -9.06 18.18
CA ALA A 39 5.93 -7.70 18.08
C ALA A 39 4.39 -7.76 18.08
N ALA A 40 3.76 -6.97 18.95
CA ALA A 40 2.31 -6.88 19.01
C ALA A 40 1.77 -6.56 17.60
N PRO A 41 0.65 -7.18 17.17
CA PRO A 41 0.01 -6.77 15.93
C PRO A 41 -0.27 -5.27 16.00
N LEU A 42 -0.02 -4.54 14.91
CA LEU A 42 -0.39 -3.12 14.82
C LEU A 42 -1.87 -2.99 15.23
N PRO A 43 -2.25 -1.97 16.04
CA PRO A 43 -3.63 -1.77 16.45
C PRO A 43 -4.53 -1.73 15.21
N GLY A 44 -5.56 -2.56 15.21
CA GLY A 44 -6.39 -2.90 14.06
C GLY A 44 -7.82 -2.47 14.35
N TYR A 45 -8.40 -1.67 13.46
CA TYR A 45 -9.70 -1.08 13.69
C TYR A 45 -10.77 -2.16 13.98
N ARG A 46 -11.70 -1.84 14.89
CA ARG A 46 -12.87 -2.67 15.20
C ARG A 46 -14.12 -2.08 14.55
N LEU A 47 -15.01 -2.95 14.06
CA LEU A 47 -16.34 -2.52 13.62
C LEU A 47 -17.14 -2.01 14.83
N GLU A 48 -17.53 -0.74 14.80
CA GLU A 48 -18.33 -0.07 15.84
C GLU A 48 -19.81 -0.05 15.48
N ALA A 49 -20.13 0.21 14.20
CA ALA A 49 -21.52 0.31 13.73
C ALA A 49 -21.66 -0.05 12.25
N THR A 50 -22.90 -0.27 11.83
CA THR A 50 -23.28 -0.39 10.41
C THR A 50 -24.55 0.42 10.18
N TRP A 51 -24.50 1.35 9.24
CA TRP A 51 -25.59 2.27 8.91
C TRP A 51 -26.15 1.92 7.53
N PRO A 52 -27.36 1.34 7.45
CA PRO A 52 -27.98 1.03 6.15
C PRO A 52 -28.32 2.32 5.40
N ALA A 53 -27.82 2.50 4.16
CA ALA A 53 -28.11 3.70 3.38
C ALA A 53 -29.59 3.84 3.02
N ALA A 54 -30.29 2.70 2.89
CA ALA A 54 -31.73 2.66 2.69
C ALA A 54 -32.53 3.32 3.84
N ALA A 55 -32.00 3.34 5.08
CA ALA A 55 -32.60 4.09 6.19
C ALA A 55 -32.59 5.61 5.96
N HIS A 56 -31.74 6.07 5.05
CA HIS A 56 -31.61 7.46 4.63
C HIS A 56 -32.20 7.71 3.24
N GLY A 57 -32.97 6.78 2.67
CA GLY A 57 -33.58 6.95 1.34
C GLY A 57 -32.60 6.84 0.18
N LEU A 58 -31.37 6.36 0.43
CA LEU A 58 -30.34 6.15 -0.57
C LEU A 58 -30.31 4.66 -0.95
N PRO A 59 -30.90 4.26 -2.09
CA PRO A 59 -30.97 2.85 -2.48
C PRO A 59 -29.61 2.26 -2.88
N ALA A 60 -28.72 3.05 -3.47
CA ALA A 60 -27.44 2.56 -3.99
C ALA A 60 -26.40 3.70 -4.03
N PRO A 61 -25.98 4.23 -2.86
CA PRO A 61 -24.95 5.27 -2.80
C PRO A 61 -23.65 4.80 -3.48
N ASN A 62 -22.99 5.72 -4.17
CA ASN A 62 -21.80 5.48 -4.99
C ASN A 62 -20.53 6.16 -4.48
N SER A 63 -20.61 7.09 -3.53
CA SER A 63 -19.44 7.76 -2.94
C SER A 63 -19.72 8.23 -1.49
N ILE A 64 -18.66 8.34 -0.69
CA ILE A 64 -18.66 8.79 0.70
C ILE A 64 -17.51 9.78 0.96
N THR A 65 -17.76 10.87 1.67
CA THR A 65 -16.69 11.81 2.05
C THR A 65 -16.93 12.46 3.41
N THR A 66 -15.86 12.90 4.06
CA THR A 66 -15.95 13.65 5.32
C THR A 66 -16.12 15.13 5.04
N GLY A 67 -17.18 15.73 5.56
CA GLY A 67 -17.40 17.17 5.51
C GLY A 67 -16.53 17.94 6.52
N PRO A 68 -16.35 19.26 6.32
CA PRO A 68 -15.47 20.09 7.15
C PRO A 68 -15.92 20.23 8.62
N GLY A 69 -17.19 19.94 8.92
CA GLY A 69 -17.72 19.90 10.28
C GLY A 69 -17.66 18.51 10.92
N GLY A 70 -17.01 17.53 10.27
CA GLY A 70 -16.93 16.14 10.72
C GLY A 70 -18.16 15.30 10.40
N GLN A 71 -19.15 15.84 9.68
CA GLN A 71 -20.28 15.09 9.17
C GLN A 71 -19.86 14.13 8.05
N ILE A 72 -20.52 12.98 7.94
CA ILE A 72 -20.21 11.97 6.93
C ILE A 72 -21.23 12.10 5.81
N TRP A 73 -20.79 12.51 4.62
CA TRP A 73 -21.68 12.66 3.48
C TRP A 73 -21.72 11.38 2.65
N LEU A 74 -22.91 11.03 2.18
CA LEU A 74 -23.17 9.98 1.20
C LEU A 74 -23.74 10.59 -0.06
N LEU A 75 -23.29 10.13 -1.22
CA LEU A 75 -23.79 10.50 -2.54
C LEU A 75 -24.47 9.31 -3.21
N ASP A 76 -25.68 9.52 -3.71
CA ASP A 76 -26.38 8.63 -4.64
C ASP A 76 -26.80 9.46 -5.87
N GLY A 77 -25.91 9.50 -6.87
CA GLY A 77 -26.15 10.21 -8.13
C GLY A 77 -27.42 9.75 -8.84
N PRO A 78 -27.62 8.44 -9.06
CA PRO A 78 -28.84 7.90 -9.66
C PRO A 78 -30.13 8.29 -8.92
N ALA A 79 -30.10 8.37 -7.59
CA ALA A 79 -31.21 8.86 -6.79
C ALA A 79 -31.32 10.41 -6.74
N LYS A 80 -30.32 11.13 -7.27
CA LYS A 80 -30.20 12.60 -7.26
C LYS A 80 -30.12 13.18 -5.84
N GLU A 81 -29.58 12.42 -4.90
CA GLU A 81 -29.49 12.84 -3.50
C GLU A 81 -28.07 12.73 -2.95
N ALA A 82 -27.68 13.73 -2.16
CA ALA A 82 -26.56 13.63 -1.23
C ALA A 82 -27.07 13.88 0.20
N VAL A 83 -26.67 13.04 1.15
CA VAL A 83 -27.14 13.08 2.54
C VAL A 83 -25.96 13.18 3.48
N ALA A 84 -25.97 14.18 4.37
CA ALA A 84 -25.01 14.28 5.46
C ALA A 84 -25.54 13.56 6.69
N LEU A 85 -24.69 12.73 7.29
CA LEU A 85 -24.93 11.99 8.51
C LEU A 85 -24.16 12.62 9.67
N GLY A 86 -24.82 12.73 10.82
CA GLY A 86 -24.19 13.10 12.08
C GLY A 86 -23.35 11.94 12.68
N PRO A 87 -22.67 12.18 13.81
CA PRO A 87 -21.85 11.16 14.48
C PRO A 87 -22.62 9.91 14.93
N ASP A 88 -23.93 10.03 15.13
CA ASP A 88 -24.85 8.95 15.49
C ASP A 88 -25.43 8.21 14.27
N GLY A 89 -24.99 8.55 13.06
CA GLY A 89 -25.49 8.01 11.81
C GLY A 89 -26.86 8.53 11.41
N GLN A 90 -27.41 9.55 12.07
CA GLN A 90 -28.69 10.15 11.67
C GLN A 90 -28.50 11.18 10.57
N ALA A 91 -29.45 11.24 9.64
CA ALA A 91 -29.43 12.25 8.58
C ALA A 91 -29.67 13.64 9.18
N ILE A 92 -28.71 14.55 8.97
CA ILE A 92 -28.76 15.93 9.44
C ILE A 92 -28.96 16.94 8.30
N GLU A 93 -28.60 16.57 7.08
CA GLU A 93 -28.74 17.43 5.90
C GLU A 93 -29.01 16.59 4.65
N ARG A 94 -29.77 17.14 3.70
CA ARG A 94 -30.03 16.55 2.38
C ARG A 94 -29.87 17.59 1.30
N ARG A 95 -29.30 17.19 0.16
CA ARG A 95 -29.10 18.03 -1.01
C ARG A 95 -29.50 17.31 -2.27
N ILE A 96 -30.03 18.08 -3.21
CA ILE A 96 -30.31 17.61 -4.56
C ILE A 96 -29.01 17.71 -5.35
N VAL A 97 -28.68 16.64 -6.06
CA VAL A 97 -27.52 16.57 -6.95
C VAL A 97 -27.96 16.14 -8.36
N PRO A 98 -27.17 16.41 -9.39
CA PRO A 98 -27.41 15.87 -10.73
C PRO A 98 -27.41 14.33 -10.78
N LEU A 99 -28.13 13.77 -11.76
CA LEU A 99 -28.32 12.31 -11.93
C LEU A 99 -27.00 11.54 -12.14
N ASP A 100 -26.05 12.22 -12.76
CA ASP A 100 -24.78 11.72 -13.27
C ASP A 100 -23.61 12.02 -12.32
N SER A 101 -23.89 12.41 -11.07
CA SER A 101 -22.87 12.61 -10.04
C SER A 101 -22.19 11.30 -9.64
N MET A 102 -20.87 11.28 -9.75
CA MET A 102 -20.03 10.09 -9.59
C MET A 102 -19.25 10.10 -8.28
N ASP A 103 -18.70 11.26 -7.93
CA ASP A 103 -17.90 11.48 -6.73
C ASP A 103 -17.98 12.96 -6.32
N PHE A 104 -17.61 13.27 -5.08
CA PHE A 104 -17.78 14.60 -4.53
C PHE A 104 -16.88 14.93 -3.34
N ALA A 105 -16.69 16.24 -3.17
CA ALA A 105 -16.09 16.80 -1.96
C ALA A 105 -16.99 17.89 -1.37
N ALA A 106 -16.99 17.99 -0.04
CA ALA A 106 -17.66 19.04 0.70
C ALA A 106 -16.64 20.08 1.20
N GLU A 107 -16.82 21.36 0.88
CA GLU A 107 -15.90 22.44 1.30
C GLU A 107 -16.43 23.23 2.51
N PRO A 108 -15.54 23.80 3.35
CA PRO A 108 -15.88 24.86 4.29
C PRO A 108 -16.71 26.00 3.66
N GLY A 109 -17.90 26.24 4.20
CA GLY A 109 -18.88 27.19 3.66
C GLY A 109 -20.12 26.53 3.03
N GLY A 110 -20.10 25.20 2.88
CA GLY A 110 -21.29 24.41 2.63
C GLY A 110 -21.69 24.32 1.17
N ASP A 111 -20.75 24.31 0.22
CA ASP A 111 -21.03 23.92 -1.18
C ASP A 111 -20.55 22.47 -1.42
N LEU A 112 -21.16 21.80 -2.40
CA LEU A 112 -20.67 20.52 -2.89
C LEU A 112 -19.94 20.71 -4.21
N TYR A 113 -18.78 20.07 -4.35
CA TYR A 113 -18.10 19.92 -5.62
C TYR A 113 -18.34 18.53 -6.14
N LEU A 114 -18.91 18.43 -7.34
CA LEU A 114 -19.32 17.16 -7.92
C LEU A 114 -18.50 16.89 -9.17
N GLY A 115 -17.91 15.71 -9.23
CA GLY A 115 -17.49 15.07 -10.47
C GLY A 115 -18.70 14.37 -11.08
N ARG A 116 -18.98 14.64 -12.35
CA ARG A 116 -20.14 14.10 -13.07
C ARG A 116 -19.71 13.48 -14.38
N TRP A 117 -20.41 12.44 -14.79
CA TRP A 117 -20.21 11.85 -16.10
C TRP A 117 -20.75 12.74 -17.23
N ALA A 118 -20.11 12.73 -18.41
CA ALA A 118 -20.67 13.30 -19.63
C ALA A 118 -20.74 12.26 -20.79
N PRO A 119 -21.80 12.27 -21.62
CA PRO A 119 -22.00 11.32 -22.71
C PRO A 119 -21.12 11.64 -23.94
N SER A 120 -19.84 11.27 -23.92
CA SER A 120 -18.93 11.42 -25.09
C SER A 120 -17.96 10.23 -25.23
N PRO A 121 -17.50 9.88 -26.46
CA PRO A 121 -16.83 8.61 -26.73
C PRO A 121 -15.36 8.49 -26.25
N ARG A 122 -14.73 9.53 -25.69
CA ARG A 122 -13.29 9.53 -25.36
C ARG A 122 -12.90 10.33 -24.11
N LEU A 123 -13.64 10.14 -23.01
CA LEU A 123 -13.49 10.84 -21.72
C LEU A 123 -13.97 12.30 -21.79
N HIS A 124 -15.05 12.59 -21.09
CA HIS A 124 -15.40 13.95 -20.63
C HIS A 124 -16.16 13.79 -19.32
N SER A 125 -15.72 14.50 -18.28
CA SER A 125 -16.48 14.64 -17.04
C SER A 125 -16.77 16.12 -16.78
N THR A 126 -17.94 16.39 -16.23
CA THR A 126 -18.30 17.73 -15.77
C THR A 126 -17.90 17.86 -14.31
N VAL A 127 -16.99 18.76 -13.99
CA VAL A 127 -16.73 19.18 -12.60
C VAL A 127 -17.54 20.44 -12.35
N GLY A 128 -18.26 20.49 -11.24
CA GLY A 128 -19.08 21.65 -10.91
C GLY A 128 -19.12 21.95 -9.42
N ARG A 129 -19.36 23.22 -9.11
CA ARG A 129 -19.67 23.70 -7.76
C ARG A 129 -21.17 23.90 -7.66
N TYR A 130 -21.79 23.27 -6.67
CA TYR A 130 -23.23 23.29 -6.45
C TYR A 130 -23.55 23.91 -5.09
N LEU A 131 -24.47 24.86 -5.11
CA LEU A 131 -24.98 25.50 -3.91
C LEU A 131 -25.91 24.55 -3.14
N ALA A 132 -26.28 24.94 -1.92
CA ALA A 132 -27.12 24.11 -1.04
C ALA A 132 -28.51 23.78 -1.64
N ASP A 133 -29.03 24.61 -2.55
CA ASP A 133 -30.30 24.36 -3.26
C ASP A 133 -30.15 23.41 -4.48
N GLY A 134 -28.94 22.91 -4.73
CA GLY A 134 -28.61 22.06 -5.87
C GLY A 134 -28.34 22.81 -7.17
N SER A 135 -28.45 24.14 -7.18
CA SER A 135 -28.14 24.95 -8.37
C SER A 135 -26.63 25.02 -8.62
N PRO A 136 -26.18 24.93 -9.88
CA PRO A 136 -24.77 25.06 -10.19
C PRO A 136 -24.33 26.53 -10.04
N ALA A 137 -23.36 26.78 -9.17
CA ALA A 137 -22.61 28.04 -9.17
C ALA A 137 -21.74 28.15 -10.43
N TRP A 138 -21.15 27.03 -10.85
CA TRP A 138 -20.51 26.86 -12.16
C TRP A 138 -20.35 25.36 -12.48
N GLU A 139 -20.29 25.05 -13.77
CA GLU A 139 -20.01 23.71 -14.33
C GLU A 139 -18.95 23.81 -15.43
N ARG A 140 -18.09 22.80 -15.53
CA ARG A 140 -16.99 22.73 -16.50
C ARG A 140 -16.84 21.33 -17.02
N GLU A 141 -16.97 21.17 -18.32
CA GLU A 141 -16.54 19.95 -19.00
C GLU A 141 -15.01 19.96 -19.13
N ASP A 142 -14.34 18.92 -18.65
CA ASP A 142 -12.94 18.65 -18.95
C ASP A 142 -12.83 17.24 -19.55
N PRO A 143 -12.33 17.10 -20.80
CA PRO A 143 -12.14 15.80 -21.45
C PRO A 143 -11.28 14.83 -20.63
N GLY A 144 -10.27 15.32 -19.92
CA GLY A 144 -9.36 14.45 -19.18
C GLY A 144 -9.92 13.95 -17.85
N ALA A 145 -10.96 14.57 -17.29
CA ALA A 145 -11.42 14.29 -15.93
C ALA A 145 -12.16 12.94 -15.80
N THR A 146 -11.90 12.19 -14.72
CA THR A 146 -12.60 10.91 -14.41
C THR A 146 -13.97 11.07 -13.78
N GLY A 147 -14.18 12.16 -13.07
CA GLY A 147 -15.33 12.34 -12.18
C GLY A 147 -15.31 11.46 -10.92
N THR A 148 -14.27 10.65 -10.66
CA THR A 148 -14.22 9.64 -9.57
C THR A 148 -13.08 9.82 -8.56
N GLY A 149 -12.37 10.94 -8.62
CA GLY A 149 -11.48 11.39 -7.56
C GLY A 149 -11.61 12.90 -7.47
N VAL A 150 -12.44 13.38 -6.55
CA VAL A 150 -12.72 14.80 -6.33
C VAL A 150 -12.43 15.15 -4.87
N ALA A 151 -11.56 16.14 -4.66
CA ALA A 151 -11.25 16.65 -3.33
C ALA A 151 -11.33 18.18 -3.31
N ALA A 152 -11.66 18.76 -2.17
CA ALA A 152 -11.76 20.21 -2.04
C ALA A 152 -11.15 20.70 -0.73
N ALA A 153 -10.26 21.69 -0.83
CA ALA A 153 -9.69 22.37 0.33
C ALA A 153 -9.27 23.80 -0.02
N ALA A 154 -9.46 24.72 0.93
CA ALA A 154 -8.97 26.10 0.88
C ALA A 154 -9.25 26.85 -0.44
N GLY A 155 -10.45 26.72 -1.01
CA GLY A 155 -10.83 27.38 -2.26
C GLY A 155 -10.30 26.72 -3.54
N ARG A 156 -9.78 25.50 -3.45
CA ARG A 156 -9.34 24.68 -4.58
C ARG A 156 -10.12 23.38 -4.64
N VAL A 157 -10.43 22.96 -5.86
CA VAL A 157 -11.12 21.70 -6.15
C VAL A 157 -10.21 20.88 -7.03
N TRP A 158 -9.72 19.78 -6.50
CA TRP A 158 -8.86 18.83 -7.18
C TRP A 158 -9.69 17.77 -7.88
N TYR A 159 -9.19 17.32 -9.04
CA TYR A 159 -9.74 16.18 -9.75
C TYR A 159 -8.65 15.41 -10.50
N SER A 160 -8.85 14.10 -10.66
CA SER A 160 -7.95 13.22 -11.40
C SER A 160 -8.17 13.34 -12.92
N ASP A 161 -7.07 13.37 -13.66
CA ASP A 161 -7.01 13.37 -15.13
C ASP A 161 -6.12 12.22 -15.61
N PRO A 162 -6.68 11.02 -15.87
CA PRO A 162 -5.94 9.86 -16.35
C PRO A 162 -5.44 10.01 -17.78
N GLU A 163 -6.09 10.81 -18.64
CA GLU A 163 -5.62 11.04 -20.02
C GLU A 163 -4.20 11.62 -19.98
N ARG A 164 -3.91 12.45 -18.98
CA ARG A 164 -2.61 13.08 -18.79
C ARG A 164 -1.79 12.49 -17.65
N GLY A 165 -2.32 11.52 -16.91
CA GLY A 165 -1.73 11.03 -15.66
C GLY A 165 -1.53 12.16 -14.63
N ALA A 166 -2.44 13.13 -14.57
CA ALA A 166 -2.31 14.35 -13.79
C ALA A 166 -3.39 14.48 -12.70
N MET A 167 -3.16 15.37 -11.75
CA MET A 167 -4.23 15.95 -10.92
C MET A 167 -4.30 17.43 -11.23
N LYS A 168 -5.50 17.92 -11.53
CA LYS A 168 -5.75 19.32 -11.87
C LYS A 168 -6.58 19.96 -10.77
N TRP A 169 -6.57 21.29 -10.68
CA TRP A 169 -7.50 22.00 -9.80
C TRP A 169 -8.12 23.26 -10.39
N PHE A 170 -9.35 23.54 -9.95
CA PHE A 170 -10.07 24.78 -10.25
C PHE A 170 -9.96 25.78 -9.09
N GLY A 171 -9.99 27.07 -9.41
CA GLY A 171 -10.25 28.12 -8.43
C GLY A 171 -11.74 28.24 -8.09
N ARG A 172 -12.06 28.49 -6.81
CA ARG A 172 -13.44 28.59 -6.28
C ARG A 172 -14.36 29.58 -7.02
N ALA A 173 -13.81 30.69 -7.52
CA ALA A 173 -14.60 31.84 -7.98
C ALA A 173 -15.23 31.65 -9.37
N ASP A 174 -14.50 31.11 -10.34
CA ASP A 174 -14.92 31.07 -11.74
C ASP A 174 -14.76 29.70 -12.40
N GLY A 175 -14.34 28.67 -11.64
CA GLY A 175 -14.16 27.32 -12.17
C GLY A 175 -13.13 27.26 -13.30
N ARG A 176 -12.15 28.16 -13.36
CA ARG A 176 -11.04 28.02 -14.32
C ARG A 176 -9.95 27.13 -13.74
N VAL A 177 -9.37 26.27 -14.59
CA VAL A 177 -8.22 25.45 -14.20
C VAL A 177 -7.11 26.40 -13.78
N ALA A 178 -6.71 26.31 -12.52
CA ALA A 178 -5.74 27.18 -11.90
C ALA A 178 -4.34 26.52 -11.84
N GLY A 179 -4.26 25.20 -12.04
CA GLY A 179 -3.00 24.50 -12.26
C GLY A 179 -3.17 22.98 -12.37
N GLU A 180 -2.04 22.30 -12.55
CA GLU A 180 -1.93 20.85 -12.61
C GLU A 180 -0.64 20.37 -11.92
N VAL A 181 -0.67 19.17 -11.35
CA VAL A 181 0.50 18.41 -10.92
C VAL A 181 0.55 17.07 -11.66
N VAL A 182 1.76 16.66 -12.04
CA VAL A 182 2.01 15.40 -12.76
C VAL A 182 3.10 14.63 -11.99
N PRO A 183 2.83 13.39 -11.53
CA PRO A 183 3.86 12.53 -10.96
C PRO A 183 4.83 12.06 -12.05
N ARG A 184 6.08 12.53 -12.04
CA ARG A 184 7.13 11.91 -12.86
C ARG A 184 7.45 10.50 -12.30
N GLY A 185 7.47 9.49 -13.16
CA GLY A 185 7.70 8.09 -12.77
C GLY A 185 6.43 7.26 -12.53
N ALA A 186 5.26 7.82 -12.86
CA ALA A 186 4.00 7.10 -13.05
C ALA A 186 3.81 6.70 -14.53
N GLU A 187 4.87 6.18 -15.18
CA GLU A 187 4.90 5.96 -16.64
C GLU A 187 3.82 4.98 -17.17
N THR A 188 3.15 4.27 -16.26
CA THR A 188 2.08 3.30 -16.57
C THR A 188 0.82 3.46 -15.71
N GLY A 189 0.76 4.48 -14.83
CA GLY A 189 -0.26 4.59 -13.79
C GLY A 189 -1.01 5.93 -13.79
N PHE A 190 -2.28 5.90 -13.41
CA PHE A 190 -3.12 7.11 -13.28
C PHE A 190 -3.72 7.20 -11.87
N PRO A 191 -4.00 8.42 -11.38
CA PRO A 191 -4.59 8.60 -10.07
C PRO A 191 -6.03 8.04 -10.05
N ALA A 192 -6.26 6.93 -9.35
CA ALA A 192 -7.57 6.29 -9.24
C ALA A 192 -8.52 7.10 -8.35
N ASP A 193 -7.98 7.68 -7.29
CA ASP A 193 -8.69 8.49 -6.32
C ASP A 193 -7.76 9.51 -5.64
N LEU A 194 -8.31 10.57 -5.05
CA LEU A 194 -7.56 11.63 -4.38
C LEU A 194 -8.34 12.24 -3.22
N ASP A 195 -7.60 12.70 -2.21
CA ASP A 195 -8.15 13.42 -1.07
C ASP A 195 -7.16 14.47 -0.55
N VAL A 196 -7.65 15.47 0.18
CA VAL A 196 -6.83 16.57 0.70
C VAL A 196 -6.92 16.62 2.22
N ALA A 197 -5.76 16.56 2.87
CA ALA A 197 -5.66 16.72 4.31
C ALA A 197 -6.11 18.11 4.78
N PRO A 198 -6.53 18.25 6.05
CA PRO A 198 -6.79 19.54 6.69
C PRO A 198 -5.65 20.57 6.59
N ASP A 199 -4.39 20.12 6.50
CA ASP A 199 -3.21 20.99 6.31
C ASP A 199 -2.99 21.44 4.85
N GLY A 200 -3.83 20.95 3.93
CA GLY A 200 -3.76 21.21 2.50
C GLY A 200 -2.91 20.20 1.72
N THR A 201 -2.32 19.18 2.35
CA THR A 201 -1.55 18.16 1.62
C THR A 201 -2.48 17.34 0.72
N LEU A 202 -2.19 17.30 -0.59
CA LEU A 202 -2.93 16.50 -1.57
C LEU A 202 -2.36 15.07 -1.58
N PHE A 203 -3.24 14.08 -1.46
CA PHE A 203 -2.90 12.67 -1.63
C PHE A 203 -3.61 12.09 -2.85
N ALA A 204 -2.94 11.16 -3.55
CA ALA A 204 -3.52 10.46 -4.69
C ALA A 204 -3.05 9.00 -4.75
N THR A 205 -3.96 8.08 -5.07
CA THR A 205 -3.67 6.65 -5.26
C THR A 205 -3.37 6.36 -6.72
N ASP A 206 -2.37 5.54 -7.00
CA ASP A 206 -2.07 5.01 -8.32
C ASP A 206 -2.28 3.51 -8.30
N LEU A 207 -3.42 3.10 -8.86
CA LEU A 207 -3.88 1.71 -8.85
C LEU A 207 -2.92 0.79 -9.61
N ILE A 208 -2.42 1.23 -10.76
CA ILE A 208 -1.55 0.40 -11.63
C ILE A 208 -0.10 0.46 -11.14
N GLY A 209 0.36 1.64 -10.70
CA GLY A 209 1.72 1.84 -10.19
C GLY A 209 1.92 1.36 -8.75
N ASP A 210 0.89 0.78 -8.12
CA ASP A 210 0.83 0.30 -6.74
C ASP A 210 1.46 1.33 -5.78
N ALA A 211 0.96 2.57 -5.83
CA ALA A 211 1.57 3.66 -5.10
C ALA A 211 0.57 4.67 -4.56
N VAL A 212 0.99 5.44 -3.56
CA VAL A 212 0.32 6.66 -3.13
C VAL A 212 1.32 7.81 -3.22
N PHE A 213 0.83 8.94 -3.71
CA PHE A 213 1.59 10.17 -3.81
C PHE A 213 1.06 11.20 -2.83
N ALA A 214 1.95 12.04 -2.30
CA ALA A 214 1.60 13.15 -1.40
C ALA A 214 2.31 14.44 -1.83
N TRP A 215 1.54 15.50 -2.09
CA TRP A 215 2.03 16.85 -2.42
C TRP A 215 1.61 17.85 -1.34
N PRO A 216 2.55 18.34 -0.52
CA PRO A 216 2.27 19.45 0.37
C PRO A 216 2.13 20.77 -0.42
N PRO A 217 1.40 21.76 0.12
CA PRO A 217 1.46 23.13 -0.41
C PRO A 217 2.92 23.64 -0.43
N PRO A 218 3.33 24.40 -1.46
CA PRO A 218 2.50 25.00 -2.50
C PRO A 218 2.36 24.15 -3.78
N TYR A 219 2.53 22.82 -3.69
CA TYR A 219 2.39 21.85 -4.79
C TYR A 219 3.40 22.07 -5.91
N LEU A 220 4.68 22.17 -5.55
CA LEU A 220 5.74 22.38 -6.53
C LEU A 220 5.90 21.14 -7.43
N PRO A 221 6.15 21.32 -8.74
CA PRO A 221 6.43 20.20 -9.63
C PRO A 221 7.61 19.36 -9.13
N ASN A 222 7.42 18.05 -9.00
CA ASN A 222 8.38 17.06 -8.49
C ASN A 222 8.71 17.13 -6.98
N ASP A 223 8.00 17.95 -6.20
CA ASP A 223 8.12 17.99 -4.74
C ASP A 223 7.00 17.16 -4.10
N PHE A 224 7.14 15.83 -4.22
CA PHE A 224 6.18 14.87 -3.68
C PHE A 224 6.86 13.70 -2.98
N ALA A 225 6.18 13.17 -1.95
CA ALA A 225 6.48 11.85 -1.44
C ALA A 225 5.76 10.80 -2.31
N ARG A 226 6.41 9.65 -2.49
CA ARG A 226 5.83 8.46 -3.12
C ARG A 226 5.98 7.30 -2.16
N TRP A 227 4.87 6.62 -1.87
CA TRP A 227 4.84 5.38 -1.13
C TRP A 227 4.55 4.27 -2.11
N THR A 228 5.47 3.33 -2.27
CA THR A 228 5.15 2.09 -2.98
C THR A 228 4.33 1.24 -2.03
N MET A 229 3.09 0.98 -2.40
CA MET A 229 2.28 -0.07 -1.81
C MET A 229 2.83 -1.39 -2.36
N LEU A 230 2.82 -2.45 -1.56
CA LEU A 230 3.46 -3.74 -1.89
C LEU A 230 2.38 -4.82 -2.03
N GLU A 231 1.17 -4.40 -2.35
CA GLU A 231 -0.04 -5.20 -2.30
C GLU A 231 -0.49 -5.55 -3.72
N GLY A 232 -0.72 -6.82 -3.99
CA GLY A 232 -1.10 -7.28 -5.33
C GLY A 232 -2.45 -6.78 -5.85
N SER A 233 -3.28 -6.14 -5.02
CA SER A 233 -4.61 -5.63 -5.38
C SER A 233 -4.63 -4.13 -5.74
N GLY A 234 -3.53 -3.40 -5.56
CA GLY A 234 -3.40 -1.98 -5.88
C GLY A 234 -4.32 -1.04 -5.05
N PRO A 235 -3.86 0.17 -4.71
CA PRO A 235 -4.65 1.14 -3.96
C PRO A 235 -5.74 1.74 -4.86
N PHE A 236 -6.99 1.62 -4.43
CA PHE A 236 -8.18 1.99 -5.20
C PHE A 236 -8.89 3.25 -4.68
N ARG A 237 -8.98 3.43 -3.35
CA ARG A 237 -9.60 4.63 -2.72
C ARG A 237 -8.74 5.19 -1.61
N ILE A 238 -8.88 6.47 -1.35
CA ILE A 238 -8.13 7.16 -0.29
C ILE A 238 -9.01 8.13 0.47
N GLY A 239 -8.88 8.09 1.79
CA GLY A 239 -9.53 9.05 2.69
C GLY A 239 -8.51 9.57 3.68
N VAL A 240 -8.58 10.86 3.94
CA VAL A 240 -7.62 11.59 4.78
C VAL A 240 -8.38 12.37 5.84
N GLY A 241 -7.90 12.29 7.08
CA GLY A 241 -8.54 12.94 8.21
C GLY A 241 -7.60 13.07 9.38
N ALA A 242 -8.12 13.48 10.53
CA ALA A 242 -7.33 13.70 11.73
C ALA A 242 -7.83 12.85 12.91
N GLN A 243 -6.89 12.39 13.73
CA GLN A 243 -7.14 11.81 15.04
C GLN A 243 -7.60 12.87 16.04
N ALA A 244 -8.03 12.42 17.22
CA ALA A 244 -8.48 13.30 18.29
C ALA A 244 -7.38 14.26 18.81
N ASP A 245 -6.10 13.87 18.66
CA ASP A 245 -4.92 14.68 18.99
C ASP A 245 -4.49 15.63 17.84
N GLY A 246 -5.21 15.63 16.72
CA GLY A 246 -4.93 16.45 15.54
C GLY A 246 -3.95 15.83 14.56
N GLU A 247 -3.41 14.64 14.85
CA GLU A 247 -2.50 13.94 13.95
C GLU A 247 -3.23 13.41 12.71
N LEU A 248 -2.61 13.56 11.54
CA LEU A 248 -3.21 13.14 10.28
C LEU A 248 -3.13 11.62 10.08
N LEU A 249 -4.18 11.07 9.50
CA LEU A 249 -4.28 9.70 9.04
C LEU A 249 -4.68 9.66 7.57
N VAL A 250 -4.07 8.73 6.85
CA VAL A 250 -4.33 8.44 5.45
C VAL A 250 -4.77 7.00 5.34
N ALA A 251 -6.07 6.78 5.19
CA ALA A 251 -6.65 5.46 4.95
C ALA A 251 -6.68 5.17 3.45
N VAL A 252 -6.19 4.01 3.05
CA VAL A 252 -6.10 3.56 1.67
C VAL A 252 -6.85 2.23 1.56
N LEU A 253 -7.89 2.21 0.74
CA LEU A 253 -8.66 1.01 0.38
C LEU A 253 -8.02 0.36 -0.83
N PHE A 254 -7.77 -0.93 -0.75
CA PHE A 254 -7.35 -1.76 -1.86
C PHE A 254 -8.55 -2.48 -2.45
N SER A 255 -8.46 -2.85 -3.71
CA SER A 255 -9.58 -3.45 -4.44
C SER A 255 -10.03 -4.82 -3.89
N ASP A 256 -9.20 -5.49 -3.09
CA ASP A 256 -9.54 -6.72 -2.34
C ASP A 256 -10.24 -6.48 -1.00
N GLY A 257 -10.54 -5.22 -0.67
CA GLY A 257 -11.18 -4.83 0.60
C GLY A 257 -10.21 -4.70 1.78
N LEU A 258 -8.90 -4.79 1.53
CA LEU A 258 -7.90 -4.42 2.50
C LEU A 258 -7.89 -2.90 2.71
N VAL A 259 -7.80 -2.46 3.96
CA VAL A 259 -7.58 -1.06 4.34
C VAL A 259 -6.24 -0.95 5.06
N ARG A 260 -5.39 -0.03 4.59
CA ARG A 260 -4.19 0.39 5.31
C ARG A 260 -4.36 1.82 5.78
N VAL A 261 -3.91 2.10 7.00
CA VAL A 261 -3.95 3.43 7.60
C VAL A 261 -2.52 3.86 7.83
N HIS A 262 -2.14 4.99 7.26
CA HIS A 262 -0.78 5.53 7.30
C HIS A 262 -0.76 6.91 7.94
N ARG A 263 0.42 7.33 8.37
CA ARG A 263 0.77 8.74 8.59
C ARG A 263 1.05 9.42 7.24
N PRO A 264 1.03 10.77 7.17
CA PRO A 264 1.41 11.53 5.97
C PRO A 264 2.83 11.28 5.43
N ASP A 265 3.72 10.67 6.21
CA ASP A 265 5.07 10.29 5.76
C ASP A 265 5.10 8.88 5.13
N GLY A 266 3.95 8.20 5.07
CA GLY A 266 3.80 6.82 4.56
C GLY A 266 3.98 5.74 5.63
N ARG A 267 4.29 6.09 6.88
CA ARG A 267 4.44 5.12 7.98
C ARG A 267 3.10 4.44 8.28
N LEU A 268 3.05 3.11 8.21
CA LEU A 268 1.86 2.33 8.51
C LEU A 268 1.50 2.40 10.01
N GLU A 269 0.25 2.75 10.31
CA GLU A 269 -0.35 2.82 11.64
C GLU A 269 -1.27 1.63 11.93
N ALA A 270 -2.12 1.28 10.97
CA ALA A 270 -3.09 0.20 11.12
C ALA A 270 -3.36 -0.50 9.80
N ARG A 271 -3.87 -1.73 9.87
CA ARG A 271 -4.23 -2.51 8.70
C ARG A 271 -5.29 -3.54 9.03
N PHE A 272 -6.38 -3.59 8.26
CA PHE A 272 -7.51 -4.50 8.49
C PHE A 272 -8.28 -4.76 7.19
N THR A 273 -9.06 -5.83 7.15
CA THR A 273 -9.90 -6.15 5.98
C THR A 273 -11.35 -5.84 6.27
N VAL A 274 -12.01 -5.23 5.31
CA VAL A 274 -13.45 -4.95 5.33
C VAL A 274 -14.16 -6.07 4.56
N PRO A 275 -15.12 -6.78 5.17
CA PRO A 275 -15.91 -7.79 4.47
C PRO A 275 -16.82 -7.13 3.42
N GLY A 276 -17.32 -7.91 2.45
CA GLY A 276 -18.23 -7.43 1.42
C GLY A 276 -17.53 -6.86 0.18
N GLU A 277 -18.09 -5.81 -0.40
CA GLU A 277 -17.57 -5.10 -1.58
C GLU A 277 -17.40 -3.62 -1.26
N PRO A 278 -16.36 -3.23 -0.50
CA PRO A 278 -16.10 -1.83 -0.23
C PRO A 278 -15.77 -1.10 -1.55
N ILE A 279 -16.51 -0.02 -1.81
CA ILE A 279 -16.36 0.81 -3.02
C ILE A 279 -15.73 2.17 -2.76
N ASP A 280 -15.83 2.64 -1.53
CA ASP A 280 -15.32 3.94 -1.13
C ASP A 280 -15.10 4.03 0.39
N LEU A 281 -14.24 4.93 0.85
CA LEU A 281 -14.03 5.19 2.27
C LEU A 281 -13.71 6.66 2.54
N CYS A 282 -13.96 7.09 3.77
CA CYS A 282 -13.45 8.36 4.27
C CYS A 282 -12.97 8.24 5.72
N VAL A 283 -12.06 9.14 6.12
CA VAL A 283 -11.60 9.26 7.50
C VAL A 283 -12.38 10.39 8.16
N GLY A 284 -13.20 10.06 9.16
CA GLY A 284 -13.98 11.03 9.90
C GLY A 284 -13.38 11.37 11.26
N PRO A 285 -14.16 12.04 12.14
CA PRO A 285 -13.68 12.51 13.43
C PRO A 285 -13.08 11.41 14.31
N GLU A 286 -12.10 11.80 15.14
CA GLU A 286 -11.39 10.92 16.08
C GLU A 286 -10.62 9.78 15.40
N GLY A 287 -10.34 9.91 14.11
CA GLY A 287 -9.71 8.87 13.31
C GLY A 287 -10.59 7.65 13.08
N ARG A 288 -11.92 7.79 13.08
CA ARG A 288 -12.82 6.71 12.62
C ARG A 288 -12.75 6.57 11.10
N ILE A 289 -12.84 5.34 10.60
CA ILE A 289 -12.90 5.04 9.17
C ILE A 289 -14.32 4.61 8.82
N TYR A 290 -14.91 5.26 7.83
CA TYR A 290 -16.24 4.97 7.31
C TYR A 290 -16.07 4.33 5.95
N VAL A 291 -16.58 3.12 5.77
CA VAL A 291 -16.42 2.37 4.53
C VAL A 291 -17.79 2.12 3.93
N LEU A 292 -17.98 2.58 2.70
CA LEU A 292 -19.21 2.35 1.94
C LEU A 292 -19.11 1.02 1.20
N ASP A 293 -20.10 0.16 1.41
CA ASP A 293 -20.17 -1.18 0.83
C ASP A 293 -21.21 -1.24 -0.28
N GLU A 294 -20.80 -1.69 -1.47
CA GLU A 294 -21.67 -1.80 -2.65
C GLU A 294 -22.64 -2.96 -2.55
N GLU A 295 -22.24 -4.07 -1.91
CA GLU A 295 -23.08 -5.26 -1.80
C GLU A 295 -24.26 -5.05 -0.85
N THR A 296 -24.00 -4.45 0.32
CA THR A 296 -25.02 -4.22 1.36
C THR A 296 -25.63 -2.83 1.33
N HIS A 297 -25.10 -1.92 0.51
CA HIS A 297 -25.47 -0.50 0.48
C HIS A 297 -25.45 0.13 1.88
N ALA A 298 -24.43 -0.19 2.68
CA ALA A 298 -24.31 0.27 4.06
C ALA A 298 -22.95 0.91 4.32
N VAL A 299 -22.93 1.86 5.26
CA VAL A 299 -21.70 2.43 5.80
C VAL A 299 -21.27 1.62 7.01
N ARG A 300 -20.07 1.03 6.96
CA ARG A 300 -19.46 0.37 8.11
C ARG A 300 -18.52 1.34 8.80
N VAL A 301 -18.73 1.53 10.11
CA VAL A 301 -17.96 2.45 10.93
C VAL A 301 -16.93 1.68 11.72
N TYR A 302 -15.67 2.03 11.52
CA TYR A 302 -14.53 1.40 12.14
C TYR A 302 -13.84 2.37 13.09
N ALA A 303 -13.58 1.94 14.32
CA ALA A 303 -12.88 2.74 15.33
C ALA A 303 -11.50 2.14 15.67
N PRO A 304 -10.49 2.96 16.01
CA PRO A 304 -9.21 2.47 16.52
C PRO A 304 -9.39 1.53 17.73
N GLY A 305 -8.70 0.37 17.73
CA GLY A 305 -8.80 -0.64 18.79
C GLY A 305 -7.88 -1.85 18.56
N GLU A 306 -7.94 -2.85 19.45
CA GLU A 306 -7.30 -4.15 19.21
C GLU A 306 -8.24 -5.05 18.38
N PRO A 307 -7.73 -5.69 17.30
CA PRO A 307 -8.50 -6.66 16.52
C PRO A 307 -8.66 -7.97 17.30
N PRO A 308 -9.69 -8.79 17.00
CA PRO A 308 -9.88 -10.07 17.68
C PRO A 308 -8.70 -11.02 17.46
N THR A 309 -8.32 -11.76 18.50
CA THR A 309 -7.25 -12.76 18.46
C THR A 309 -7.61 -13.90 17.48
N PRO A 310 -6.73 -14.28 16.54
CA PRO A 310 -6.99 -15.41 15.64
C PRO A 310 -7.14 -16.72 16.43
N THR A 311 -8.13 -17.54 16.03
CA THR A 311 -8.39 -18.84 16.65
C THR A 311 -7.36 -19.87 16.15
N PRO A 312 -6.72 -20.67 17.02
CA PRO A 312 -5.78 -21.71 16.60
C PRO A 312 -6.46 -22.80 15.76
N LEU A 313 -5.79 -23.23 14.69
CA LEU A 313 -6.29 -24.25 13.75
C LEU A 313 -6.09 -25.67 14.32
N PRO A 314 -7.03 -26.60 14.04
CA PRO A 314 -6.85 -28.01 14.35
C PRO A 314 -5.71 -28.64 13.51
N PRO A 315 -5.10 -29.75 13.98
CA PRO A 315 -4.06 -30.47 13.24
C PRO A 315 -4.60 -31.07 11.93
N ASP A 316 -3.71 -31.17 10.93
CA ASP A 316 -4.07 -31.65 9.58
C ASP A 316 -4.54 -33.12 9.58
N PRO A 317 -5.61 -33.46 8.82
CA PRO A 317 -6.00 -34.85 8.58
C PRO A 317 -4.91 -35.65 7.86
N PRO A 318 -4.87 -36.99 7.94
CA PRO A 318 -3.92 -37.80 7.16
C PRO A 318 -4.12 -37.67 5.64
N LEU A 319 -3.08 -37.97 4.86
CA LEU A 319 -3.13 -37.99 3.38
C LEU A 319 -4.02 -39.14 2.88
N ALA A 320 -4.88 -38.84 1.91
CA ALA A 320 -5.67 -39.79 1.14
C ALA A 320 -4.93 -40.22 -0.15
N ARG A 321 -5.50 -41.18 -0.88
CA ARG A 321 -4.92 -41.66 -2.16
C ARG A 321 -4.93 -40.62 -3.28
N SER A 322 -5.82 -39.63 -3.19
CA SER A 322 -5.97 -38.52 -4.14
C SER A 322 -5.22 -37.25 -3.70
N SER A 323 -4.56 -37.27 -2.53
CA SER A 323 -3.84 -36.10 -2.02
C SER A 323 -2.57 -35.86 -2.81
N CYS A 324 -2.26 -34.59 -3.06
CA CYS A 324 -1.00 -34.18 -3.64
C CYS A 324 0.14 -34.23 -2.61
N GLN A 325 1.35 -34.51 -3.08
CA GLN A 325 2.56 -34.38 -2.29
C GLN A 325 3.20 -33.03 -2.53
N VAL A 326 3.00 -32.10 -1.60
CA VAL A 326 3.67 -30.80 -1.60
C VAL A 326 5.15 -30.96 -1.30
N GLN A 327 5.98 -30.31 -2.10
CA GLN A 327 7.42 -30.21 -1.93
C GLN A 327 7.80 -28.74 -1.86
N GLY A 328 8.62 -28.38 -0.89
CA GLY A 328 9.07 -27.01 -0.75
C GLY A 328 10.48 -26.94 -0.19
N SER A 329 11.24 -25.94 -0.64
CA SER A 329 12.62 -25.70 -0.19
C SER A 329 12.81 -24.25 0.18
N ARG A 330 13.52 -24.01 1.28
CA ARG A 330 14.04 -22.68 1.67
C ARG A 330 15.55 -22.68 1.52
N SER A 331 16.07 -21.85 0.62
CA SER A 331 17.52 -21.62 0.48
C SER A 331 17.88 -20.19 0.88
N VAL A 332 19.10 -20.02 1.39
CA VAL A 332 19.64 -18.73 1.81
C VAL A 332 21.03 -18.55 1.23
N ASP A 333 21.30 -17.40 0.63
CA ASP A 333 22.56 -17.06 -0.02
C ASP A 333 23.00 -15.62 0.30
N PRO A 334 24.20 -15.39 0.87
CA PRO A 334 25.15 -16.40 1.33
C PRO A 334 24.66 -17.11 2.60
N GLY A 335 24.98 -18.40 2.72
CA GLY A 335 24.72 -19.19 3.94
C GLY A 335 25.64 -18.86 5.12
N SER A 336 26.65 -17.99 4.90
CA SER A 336 27.55 -17.51 5.94
C SER A 336 27.99 -16.09 5.66
N LEU A 337 27.78 -15.19 6.62
CA LEU A 337 28.02 -13.77 6.48
C LEU A 337 28.36 -13.13 7.83
N ASP A 338 28.96 -11.95 7.77
CA ASP A 338 29.19 -11.18 8.98
C ASP A 338 27.88 -10.59 9.49
N ARG A 339 27.78 -10.44 10.81
CA ARG A 339 26.65 -9.82 11.48
C ARG A 339 26.39 -8.43 10.87
N CYS A 340 25.10 -8.11 10.72
CA CYS A 340 24.55 -6.95 10.02
C CYS A 340 24.61 -7.02 8.48
N GLY A 341 25.16 -8.09 7.90
CA GLY A 341 25.04 -8.36 6.47
C GLY A 341 23.64 -8.83 6.06
N THR A 342 23.42 -8.89 4.75
CA THR A 342 22.14 -9.25 4.14
C THR A 342 22.28 -10.52 3.31
N ALA A 343 21.32 -11.43 3.42
CA ALA A 343 21.24 -12.65 2.62
C ALA A 343 19.93 -12.68 1.80
N LEU A 344 19.99 -13.21 0.59
CA LEU A 344 18.83 -13.53 -0.25
C LEU A 344 18.23 -14.85 0.24
N VAL A 345 16.95 -14.80 0.60
CA VAL A 345 16.12 -15.97 0.90
C VAL A 345 15.31 -16.31 -0.34
N THR A 346 15.25 -17.59 -0.68
CA THR A 346 14.40 -18.11 -1.77
C THR A 346 13.54 -19.25 -1.23
N LEU A 347 12.22 -19.13 -1.38
CA LEU A 347 11.24 -20.17 -1.12
C LEU A 347 10.79 -20.71 -2.48
N ARG A 348 10.95 -22.02 -2.70
CA ARG A 348 10.39 -22.71 -3.86
C ARG A 348 9.33 -23.69 -3.41
N LEU A 349 8.22 -23.72 -4.12
CA LEU A 349 7.08 -24.57 -3.85
C LEU A 349 6.69 -25.31 -5.13
N ASP A 350 6.49 -26.61 -5.02
CA ASP A 350 6.02 -27.49 -6.08
C ASP A 350 5.12 -28.58 -5.48
N ALA A 351 4.39 -29.32 -6.31
CA ALA A 351 3.60 -30.44 -5.86
C ALA A 351 3.51 -31.54 -6.92
N VAL A 352 3.53 -32.79 -6.45
CA VAL A 352 3.31 -33.97 -7.29
C VAL A 352 1.97 -34.58 -6.91
N CYS A 353 1.01 -34.56 -7.83
CA CYS A 353 -0.32 -35.10 -7.62
C CYS A 353 -0.48 -36.47 -8.33
N PRO A 354 -1.15 -37.44 -7.70
CA PRO A 354 -1.40 -38.73 -8.34
C PRO A 354 -2.36 -38.57 -9.53
N PRO A 355 -2.29 -39.45 -10.56
CA PRO A 355 -3.19 -39.38 -11.71
C PRO A 355 -4.66 -39.44 -11.28
N GLY A 356 -5.46 -38.47 -11.73
CA GLY A 356 -6.88 -38.36 -11.37
C GLY A 356 -7.16 -37.63 -10.05
N ALA A 357 -6.14 -37.15 -9.34
CA ALA A 357 -6.32 -36.08 -8.36
C ALA A 357 -6.75 -34.83 -9.13
N ALA A 358 -7.97 -34.38 -8.89
CA ALA A 358 -8.51 -33.16 -9.47
C ALA A 358 -9.30 -32.46 -8.37
N SER A 359 -8.89 -31.24 -8.02
CA SER A 359 -9.81 -30.31 -7.39
C SER A 359 -10.97 -30.13 -8.38
N GLY A 360 -12.20 -30.41 -7.95
CA GLY A 360 -13.35 -30.10 -8.78
C GLY A 360 -13.28 -28.62 -9.18
N ALA A 361 -13.69 -28.25 -10.39
CA ALA A 361 -13.71 -26.85 -10.79
C ALA A 361 -15.15 -26.41 -11.01
N ASP A 362 -15.49 -25.23 -10.54
CA ASP A 362 -16.72 -24.55 -10.91
C ASP A 362 -16.35 -23.42 -11.86
N VAL A 363 -16.68 -23.61 -13.14
CA VAL A 363 -16.23 -22.74 -14.23
C VAL A 363 -17.37 -21.83 -14.68
N ALA A 364 -17.20 -20.51 -14.55
CA ALA A 364 -18.07 -19.52 -15.16
C ALA A 364 -17.49 -19.10 -16.52
N LEU A 365 -18.16 -19.52 -17.61
CA LEU A 365 -17.87 -19.04 -18.96
C LEU A 365 -18.59 -17.73 -19.19
N ILE A 366 -17.83 -16.64 -19.25
CA ILE A 366 -18.33 -15.31 -19.55
C ILE A 366 -18.19 -15.06 -21.05
N ILE A 367 -19.31 -14.87 -21.74
CA ILE A 367 -19.36 -14.66 -23.20
C ILE A 367 -19.91 -13.27 -23.49
N ASP A 368 -19.12 -12.45 -24.20
CA ASP A 368 -19.62 -11.20 -24.76
C ASP A 368 -20.68 -11.50 -25.82
N THR A 369 -21.85 -10.89 -25.65
CA THR A 369 -23.00 -10.96 -26.54
C THR A 369 -23.32 -9.57 -27.11
N SER A 370 -22.42 -8.61 -27.00
CA SER A 370 -22.55 -7.27 -27.58
C SER A 370 -22.78 -7.32 -29.10
N LYS A 371 -23.31 -6.22 -29.67
CA LYS A 371 -23.54 -6.13 -31.13
C LYS A 371 -22.28 -6.28 -31.98
N SER A 372 -21.07 -6.06 -31.45
CA SER A 372 -19.81 -6.30 -32.19
C SER A 372 -19.56 -7.79 -32.44
N MET A 373 -20.13 -8.66 -31.60
CA MET A 373 -20.06 -10.13 -31.71
C MET A 373 -20.93 -10.73 -32.84
N ARG A 374 -21.50 -9.89 -33.72
CA ARG A 374 -22.23 -10.35 -34.91
C ARG A 374 -21.29 -10.94 -35.97
N ASN A 375 -21.88 -11.34 -37.10
CA ASN A 375 -21.16 -11.80 -38.30
C ASN A 375 -20.30 -13.05 -38.05
N GLY A 376 -20.78 -14.01 -37.24
CA GLY A 376 -20.10 -15.29 -37.02
C GLY A 376 -19.22 -15.36 -35.76
N LYS A 377 -18.96 -14.24 -35.07
CA LYS A 377 -18.10 -14.22 -33.88
C LYS A 377 -18.76 -14.92 -32.69
N LEU A 378 -20.02 -14.59 -32.38
CA LEU A 378 -20.78 -15.25 -31.31
C LEU A 378 -20.97 -16.74 -31.61
N GLU A 379 -21.29 -17.10 -32.85
CA GLU A 379 -21.44 -18.50 -33.26
C GLU A 379 -20.12 -19.27 -33.10
N GLY A 380 -18.99 -18.64 -33.43
CA GLY A 380 -17.66 -19.18 -33.18
C GLY A 380 -17.35 -19.35 -31.69
N ALA A 381 -17.66 -18.34 -30.88
CA ALA A 381 -17.48 -18.37 -29.43
C ALA A 381 -18.33 -19.47 -28.76
N VAL A 382 -19.60 -19.61 -29.14
CA VAL A 382 -20.50 -20.67 -28.69
C VAL A 382 -19.94 -22.05 -29.05
N LYS A 383 -19.48 -22.22 -30.29
CA LYS A 383 -18.88 -23.49 -30.73
C LYS A 383 -17.61 -23.84 -29.94
N ALA A 384 -16.75 -22.86 -29.67
CA ALA A 384 -15.55 -23.05 -28.88
C ALA A 384 -15.88 -23.38 -27.41
N ALA A 385 -16.85 -22.69 -26.81
CA ALA A 385 -17.33 -22.95 -25.46
C ALA A 385 -17.92 -24.36 -25.31
N LYS A 386 -18.67 -24.86 -26.30
CA LYS A 386 -19.17 -26.25 -26.31
C LYS A 386 -18.04 -27.28 -26.34
N ARG A 387 -17.01 -27.01 -27.15
CA ARG A 387 -15.82 -27.88 -27.23
C ARG A 387 -14.99 -27.86 -25.96
N PHE A 388 -14.91 -26.72 -25.29
CA PHE A 388 -14.35 -26.64 -23.95
C PHE A 388 -15.13 -27.54 -22.99
N MET A 389 -16.46 -27.47 -22.99
CA MET A 389 -17.30 -28.35 -22.19
C MET A 389 -17.17 -29.83 -22.57
N ASP A 390 -16.85 -30.18 -23.82
CA ASP A 390 -16.55 -31.57 -24.23
C ASP A 390 -15.31 -32.14 -23.50
N GLY A 391 -14.37 -31.28 -23.14
CA GLY A 391 -13.16 -31.67 -22.43
C GLY A 391 -13.31 -31.70 -20.90
N LEU A 392 -14.39 -31.16 -20.34
CA LEU A 392 -14.64 -31.20 -18.90
C LEU A 392 -15.22 -32.54 -18.47
N ASP A 393 -14.64 -33.13 -17.43
CA ASP A 393 -15.23 -34.26 -16.72
C ASP A 393 -16.27 -33.77 -15.69
N PHE A 394 -17.54 -33.74 -16.09
CA PHE A 394 -18.65 -33.26 -15.25
C PHE A 394 -18.93 -34.12 -13.99
N ARG A 395 -18.19 -35.21 -13.77
CA ARG A 395 -18.18 -35.90 -12.47
C ARG A 395 -17.47 -35.07 -11.40
N TYR A 396 -16.50 -34.25 -11.80
CA TYR A 396 -15.70 -33.41 -10.91
C TYR A 396 -15.94 -31.92 -11.13
N HIS A 397 -16.26 -31.51 -12.36
CA HIS A 397 -16.45 -30.10 -12.73
C HIS A 397 -17.93 -29.73 -12.89
N ARG A 398 -18.23 -28.46 -12.69
CA ARG A 398 -19.50 -27.84 -13.09
C ARG A 398 -19.18 -26.63 -13.96
N ALA A 399 -20.08 -26.31 -14.88
CA ALA A 399 -19.97 -25.10 -15.68
C ALA A 399 -21.24 -24.25 -15.52
N GLY A 400 -21.07 -22.94 -15.58
CA GLY A 400 -22.13 -21.94 -15.68
C GLY A 400 -21.83 -21.02 -16.86
N VAL A 401 -22.87 -20.38 -17.38
CA VAL A 401 -22.76 -19.45 -18.51
C VAL A 401 -23.23 -18.08 -18.05
N VAL A 402 -22.35 -17.08 -18.19
CA VAL A 402 -22.67 -15.67 -17.98
C VAL A 402 -22.61 -15.00 -19.34
N ALA A 403 -23.72 -14.38 -19.74
CA ALA A 403 -23.79 -13.61 -20.97
C ALA A 403 -23.84 -12.13 -20.61
N PHE A 404 -23.06 -11.32 -21.31
CA PHE A 404 -23.03 -9.88 -21.05
C PHE A 404 -23.03 -9.04 -22.33
N SER A 405 -23.53 -7.83 -22.21
CA SER A 405 -23.41 -6.75 -23.18
C SER A 405 -23.44 -5.43 -22.40
N THR A 406 -24.56 -4.69 -22.42
CA THR A 406 -24.76 -3.50 -21.57
C THR A 406 -24.94 -3.88 -20.09
N THR A 407 -25.56 -5.03 -19.84
CA THR A 407 -25.70 -5.65 -18.51
C THR A 407 -25.14 -7.07 -18.58
N ALA A 408 -24.92 -7.69 -17.42
CA ALA A 408 -24.56 -9.11 -17.33
C ALA A 408 -25.69 -9.91 -16.70
N ARG A 409 -25.83 -11.17 -17.10
CA ARG A 409 -26.75 -12.13 -16.46
C ARG A 409 -26.15 -13.52 -16.42
N VAL A 410 -26.53 -14.30 -15.43
CA VAL A 410 -26.31 -15.75 -15.44
C VAL A 410 -27.30 -16.37 -16.43
N ALA A 411 -26.84 -16.65 -17.65
CA ALA A 411 -27.63 -17.31 -18.69
C ALA A 411 -27.91 -18.77 -18.33
N HIS A 412 -26.99 -19.42 -17.61
CA HIS A 412 -27.21 -20.72 -17.01
C HIS A 412 -26.44 -20.85 -15.69
N PRO A 413 -27.10 -21.23 -14.58
CA PRO A 413 -26.42 -21.52 -13.31
C PRO A 413 -25.38 -22.64 -13.41
N LEU A 414 -24.57 -22.81 -12.36
CA LEU A 414 -23.59 -23.91 -12.31
C LEU A 414 -24.32 -25.25 -12.39
N SER A 415 -23.94 -26.08 -13.35
CA SER A 415 -24.56 -27.38 -13.60
C SER A 415 -23.52 -28.40 -14.06
N ALA A 416 -23.83 -29.67 -13.79
CA ALA A 416 -23.15 -30.82 -14.39
C ALA A 416 -23.97 -31.43 -15.55
N ASP A 417 -25.20 -30.93 -15.80
CA ASP A 417 -26.02 -31.35 -16.93
C ASP A 417 -25.53 -30.67 -18.21
N ARG A 418 -24.82 -31.46 -19.03
CA ARG A 418 -24.27 -30.98 -20.29
C ARG A 418 -25.34 -30.55 -21.29
N ALA A 419 -26.48 -31.25 -21.34
CA ALA A 419 -27.51 -30.95 -22.32
C ALA A 419 -28.17 -29.58 -22.04
N SER A 420 -28.37 -29.24 -20.76
CA SER A 420 -28.92 -27.95 -20.37
C SER A 420 -27.96 -26.79 -20.65
N LEU A 421 -26.66 -27.01 -20.46
CA LEU A 421 -25.61 -26.03 -20.78
C LEU A 421 -25.52 -25.79 -22.30
N ASP A 422 -25.56 -26.85 -23.11
CA ASP A 422 -25.56 -26.72 -24.57
C ASP A 422 -26.77 -25.94 -25.07
N ALA A 423 -27.96 -26.20 -24.50
CA ALA A 423 -29.18 -25.48 -24.83
C ALA A 423 -29.10 -23.99 -24.45
N ALA A 424 -28.49 -23.66 -23.32
CA ALA A 424 -28.28 -22.26 -22.92
C ALA A 424 -27.31 -21.54 -23.85
N LEU A 425 -26.22 -22.19 -24.27
CA LEU A 425 -25.28 -21.64 -25.23
C LEU A 425 -25.91 -21.43 -26.60
N ASP A 426 -26.73 -22.36 -27.09
CA ASP A 426 -27.47 -22.22 -28.34
C ASP A 426 -28.51 -21.09 -28.30
N GLY A 427 -29.01 -20.77 -27.10
CA GLY A 427 -29.96 -19.69 -26.87
C GLY A 427 -29.34 -18.29 -26.82
N LEU A 428 -28.01 -18.17 -26.85
CA LEU A 428 -27.35 -16.86 -26.81
C LEU A 428 -27.53 -16.12 -28.15
N THR A 429 -27.88 -14.84 -28.04
CA THR A 429 -28.05 -13.95 -29.20
C THR A 429 -27.34 -12.63 -28.95
N THR A 430 -26.85 -11.98 -30.01
CA THR A 430 -26.24 -10.66 -29.85
C THR A 430 -27.27 -9.62 -29.42
N GLU A 431 -26.99 -8.89 -28.36
CA GLU A 431 -27.84 -7.88 -27.74
C GLU A 431 -27.02 -6.73 -27.17
N GLY A 432 -27.70 -5.65 -26.75
CA GLY A 432 -27.02 -4.45 -26.26
C GLY A 432 -26.13 -3.77 -27.31
N SER A 433 -25.52 -2.64 -26.97
CA SER A 433 -24.52 -1.99 -27.84
C SER A 433 -23.25 -1.62 -27.09
N ALA A 434 -23.15 -2.07 -25.84
CA ALA A 434 -22.03 -1.80 -24.96
C ALA A 434 -21.44 -3.14 -24.49
N THR A 435 -20.26 -3.06 -23.90
CA THR A 435 -19.44 -4.18 -23.44
C THR A 435 -19.11 -3.89 -21.98
N ASN A 436 -19.83 -4.52 -21.05
CA ASN A 436 -19.75 -4.26 -19.62
C ASN A 436 -18.95 -5.37 -18.90
N ILE A 437 -17.62 -5.36 -19.08
CA ILE A 437 -16.73 -6.38 -18.51
C ILE A 437 -16.81 -6.38 -16.97
N TYR A 438 -16.91 -5.20 -16.35
CA TYR A 438 -17.14 -5.05 -14.92
C TYR A 438 -18.34 -5.87 -14.42
N ALA A 439 -19.52 -5.63 -14.99
CA ALA A 439 -20.73 -6.35 -14.58
C ALA A 439 -20.61 -7.85 -14.82
N ALA A 440 -19.91 -8.25 -15.88
CA ALA A 440 -19.70 -9.65 -16.22
C ALA A 440 -18.81 -10.37 -15.19
N LEU A 441 -17.66 -9.77 -14.86
CA LEU A 441 -16.73 -10.28 -13.84
C LEU A 441 -17.40 -10.33 -12.46
N ARG A 442 -18.11 -9.27 -12.08
CA ARG A 442 -18.86 -9.22 -10.82
C ARG A 442 -19.93 -10.31 -10.76
N GLN A 443 -20.79 -10.39 -11.79
CA GLN A 443 -21.87 -11.39 -11.85
C GLN A 443 -21.35 -12.83 -11.79
N ALA A 444 -20.22 -13.11 -12.45
CA ALA A 444 -19.59 -14.42 -12.41
C ALA A 444 -18.96 -14.72 -11.04
N SER A 445 -18.23 -13.75 -10.48
CA SER A 445 -17.61 -13.85 -9.15
C SER A 445 -18.66 -14.08 -8.05
N ASP A 446 -19.76 -13.33 -8.06
CA ASP A 446 -20.87 -13.50 -7.11
C ASP A 446 -21.55 -14.86 -7.27
N HIS A 447 -21.80 -15.28 -8.52
CA HIS A 447 -22.41 -16.58 -8.78
C HIS A 447 -21.52 -17.75 -8.32
N LEU A 448 -20.20 -17.65 -8.53
CA LEU A 448 -19.23 -18.62 -8.02
C LEU A 448 -19.16 -18.62 -6.50
N ARG A 449 -19.24 -17.46 -5.85
CA ARG A 449 -19.29 -17.35 -4.39
C ARG A 449 -20.57 -17.98 -3.81
N ASP A 450 -21.72 -17.69 -4.41
CA ASP A 450 -23.04 -18.04 -3.84
C ASP A 450 -23.48 -19.46 -4.18
N ALA A 451 -23.18 -19.93 -5.40
CA ALA A 451 -23.59 -21.25 -5.89
C ALA A 451 -22.43 -22.25 -6.03
N GLY A 452 -21.18 -21.79 -5.86
CA GLY A 452 -19.99 -22.61 -5.95
C GLY A 452 -19.86 -23.62 -4.82
N ARG A 453 -19.11 -24.68 -5.09
CA ARG A 453 -18.72 -25.69 -4.11
C ARG A 453 -17.51 -25.17 -3.32
N PRO A 454 -17.51 -25.28 -1.98
CA PRO A 454 -16.40 -24.79 -1.15
C PRO A 454 -15.09 -25.56 -1.36
N ASP A 455 -15.17 -26.79 -1.87
CA ASP A 455 -14.06 -27.68 -2.20
C ASP A 455 -13.66 -27.63 -3.69
N ALA A 456 -14.32 -26.79 -4.49
CA ALA A 456 -14.01 -26.62 -5.90
C ALA A 456 -13.22 -25.33 -6.17
N LEU A 457 -12.35 -25.34 -7.17
CA LEU A 457 -11.70 -24.14 -7.69
C LEU A 457 -12.73 -23.26 -8.42
N PRO A 458 -12.96 -22.01 -8.00
CA PRO A 458 -13.70 -21.06 -8.81
C PRO A 458 -12.84 -20.60 -9.99
N VAL A 459 -13.34 -20.76 -11.21
CA VAL A 459 -12.66 -20.36 -12.45
C VAL A 459 -13.57 -19.46 -13.26
N ILE A 460 -13.05 -18.32 -13.73
CA ILE A 460 -13.71 -17.45 -14.69
C ILE A 460 -12.91 -17.50 -15.99
N ILE A 461 -13.61 -17.74 -17.10
CA ILE A 461 -13.06 -17.62 -18.46
C ILE A 461 -13.84 -16.51 -19.16
N LEU A 462 -13.20 -15.36 -19.38
CA LEU A 462 -13.78 -14.20 -20.06
C LEU A 462 -13.43 -14.22 -21.54
N LEU A 463 -14.44 -14.22 -22.41
CA LEU A 463 -14.28 -14.00 -23.86
C LEU A 463 -14.95 -12.70 -24.28
N THR A 464 -14.19 -11.81 -24.91
CA THR A 464 -14.67 -10.52 -25.45
C THR A 464 -14.00 -10.19 -26.79
N ASP A 465 -14.70 -9.45 -27.66
CA ASP A 465 -14.16 -8.92 -28.91
C ASP A 465 -13.94 -7.40 -28.92
N GLY A 466 -14.13 -6.76 -27.76
CA GLY A 466 -14.16 -5.31 -27.63
C GLY A 466 -13.70 -4.80 -26.26
N ASP A 467 -13.35 -3.51 -26.25
CA ASP A 467 -13.02 -2.74 -25.06
C ASP A 467 -14.24 -2.52 -24.15
N PRO A 468 -14.05 -2.44 -22.82
CA PRO A 468 -15.15 -2.14 -21.93
C PRO A 468 -15.69 -0.73 -22.18
N THR A 469 -17.01 -0.62 -22.27
CA THR A 469 -17.74 0.66 -22.47
C THR A 469 -18.74 0.93 -21.34
N ARG A 470 -18.78 0.06 -20.32
CA ARG A 470 -19.61 0.17 -19.11
C ARG A 470 -18.89 -0.48 -17.89
N PRO A 471 -19.26 -0.10 -16.64
CA PRO A 471 -20.25 0.91 -16.25
C PRO A 471 -19.81 2.29 -16.70
N ILE A 472 -20.75 3.22 -16.67
CA ILE A 472 -20.41 4.63 -16.90
C ILE A 472 -19.47 5.15 -15.79
N ALA A 473 -19.67 4.65 -14.57
CA ALA A 473 -18.97 5.08 -13.36
C ALA A 473 -18.72 3.86 -12.43
N PRO A 474 -17.49 3.61 -11.96
CA PRO A 474 -16.23 4.25 -12.39
C PRO A 474 -15.89 3.96 -13.87
N GLU A 475 -14.80 4.54 -14.39
CA GLU A 475 -14.36 4.33 -15.79
C GLU A 475 -14.34 2.82 -16.12
N PRO A 476 -14.87 2.37 -17.28
CA PRO A 476 -15.09 0.96 -17.57
C PRO A 476 -13.89 0.03 -17.38
N SER A 477 -12.70 0.45 -17.79
CA SER A 477 -11.46 -0.34 -17.72
C SER A 477 -10.99 -0.47 -16.27
N THR A 478 -11.02 0.63 -15.52
CA THR A 478 -10.75 0.69 -14.09
C THR A 478 -11.72 -0.17 -13.31
N ALA A 479 -13.01 -0.06 -13.62
CA ALA A 479 -14.06 -0.89 -13.03
C ALA A 479 -13.78 -2.38 -13.28
N ALA A 480 -13.45 -2.74 -14.53
CA ALA A 480 -13.11 -4.12 -14.89
C ALA A 480 -11.88 -4.64 -14.13
N LEU A 481 -10.83 -3.84 -13.98
CA LEU A 481 -9.65 -4.19 -13.18
C LEU A 481 -10.01 -4.40 -11.70
N VAL A 482 -10.79 -3.50 -11.11
CA VAL A 482 -11.25 -3.64 -9.71
C VAL A 482 -12.08 -4.90 -9.53
N ALA A 483 -12.99 -5.22 -10.46
CA ALA A 483 -13.76 -6.46 -10.40
C ALA A 483 -12.89 -7.71 -10.57
N ALA A 484 -11.85 -7.64 -11.41
CA ALA A 484 -10.88 -8.71 -11.58
C ALA A 484 -10.09 -8.95 -10.28
N GLU A 485 -9.59 -7.88 -9.66
CA GLU A 485 -8.89 -7.98 -8.38
C GLU A 485 -9.78 -8.51 -7.27
N ARG A 486 -11.05 -8.06 -7.19
CA ARG A 486 -12.04 -8.63 -6.26
C ARG A 486 -12.25 -10.12 -6.47
N ALA A 487 -12.36 -10.56 -7.73
CA ALA A 487 -12.47 -11.98 -8.06
C ALA A 487 -11.20 -12.76 -7.64
N ARG A 488 -10.01 -12.21 -7.87
CA ARG A 488 -8.73 -12.79 -7.40
C ARG A 488 -8.63 -12.84 -5.88
N ALA A 489 -9.11 -11.82 -5.18
CA ALA A 489 -9.19 -11.78 -3.73
C ALA A 489 -10.09 -12.90 -3.16
N ARG A 490 -11.17 -13.21 -3.89
CA ARG A 490 -12.03 -14.39 -3.66
C ARG A 490 -11.41 -15.70 -4.16
N ARG A 491 -10.12 -15.68 -4.54
CA ARG A 491 -9.32 -16.83 -4.99
C ARG A 491 -9.85 -17.47 -6.28
N THR A 492 -10.49 -16.64 -7.11
CA THR A 492 -10.94 -17.05 -8.44
C THR A 492 -9.77 -17.05 -9.42
N TYR A 493 -9.62 -18.12 -10.18
CA TYR A 493 -8.68 -18.19 -11.30
C TYR A 493 -9.30 -17.52 -12.53
N LEU A 494 -8.62 -16.52 -13.10
CA LEU A 494 -9.11 -15.70 -14.20
C LEU A 494 -8.31 -15.99 -15.46
N VAL A 495 -9.02 -16.38 -16.52
CA VAL A 495 -8.50 -16.53 -17.87
C VAL A 495 -9.22 -15.55 -18.78
N THR A 496 -8.48 -14.84 -19.63
CA THR A 496 -9.05 -13.88 -20.58
C THR A 496 -8.73 -14.29 -22.02
N VAL A 497 -9.71 -14.15 -22.90
CA VAL A 497 -9.63 -14.49 -24.32
C VAL A 497 -10.12 -13.29 -25.12
N GLY A 498 -9.19 -12.64 -25.81
CA GLY A 498 -9.49 -11.52 -26.71
C GLY A 498 -9.69 -12.00 -28.14
N LEU A 499 -10.84 -11.68 -28.74
CA LEU A 499 -11.21 -12.10 -30.10
C LEU A 499 -11.15 -10.94 -31.10
N GLY A 500 -10.33 -11.08 -32.15
CA GLY A 500 -10.23 -10.12 -33.25
C GLY A 500 -9.24 -8.97 -32.99
N ASN A 501 -9.42 -7.84 -33.66
CA ASN A 501 -8.41 -6.76 -33.72
C ASN A 501 -8.74 -5.51 -32.88
N PHE A 502 -9.90 -5.49 -32.21
CA PHE A 502 -10.40 -4.30 -31.49
C PHE A 502 -10.50 -4.58 -30.00
N ILE A 503 -9.42 -5.13 -29.43
CA ILE A 503 -9.31 -5.44 -28.00
C ILE A 503 -8.19 -4.60 -27.38
N ASP A 504 -8.37 -4.22 -26.12
CA ASP A 504 -7.30 -3.78 -25.24
C ASP A 504 -6.60 -5.00 -24.64
N SER A 505 -5.53 -5.45 -25.29
CA SER A 505 -4.75 -6.59 -24.84
C SER A 505 -4.05 -6.34 -23.51
N LEU A 506 -3.63 -5.10 -23.21
CA LEU A 506 -2.96 -4.77 -21.95
C LEU A 506 -3.95 -4.86 -20.79
N LEU A 507 -5.18 -4.38 -20.99
CA LEU A 507 -6.25 -4.53 -20.02
C LEU A 507 -6.59 -6.01 -19.79
N LEU A 508 -6.79 -6.79 -20.86
CA LEU A 508 -7.16 -8.21 -20.71
C LEU A 508 -6.04 -9.04 -20.07
N GLU A 509 -4.77 -8.73 -20.34
CA GLU A 509 -3.61 -9.32 -19.66
C GLU A 509 -3.60 -8.96 -18.16
N SER A 510 -3.95 -7.73 -17.81
CA SER A 510 -4.05 -7.26 -16.41
C SER A 510 -5.25 -7.84 -15.65
N ILE A 511 -6.33 -8.21 -16.37
CA ILE A 511 -7.50 -8.90 -15.81
C ILE A 511 -7.20 -10.39 -15.55
N ALA A 512 -6.30 -11.02 -16.32
CA ALA A 512 -5.97 -12.43 -16.15
C ALA A 512 -5.23 -12.70 -14.81
N SER A 513 -5.25 -13.95 -14.33
CA SER A 513 -4.55 -14.32 -13.08
C SER A 513 -3.04 -14.22 -13.20
N THR A 514 -2.50 -14.49 -14.38
CA THR A 514 -1.11 -14.24 -14.77
C THR A 514 -1.07 -13.73 -16.21
N PRO A 515 0.00 -13.05 -16.64
CA PRO A 515 0.18 -12.68 -18.05
C PRO A 515 0.04 -13.84 -19.04
N SER A 516 0.40 -15.07 -18.63
CA SER A 516 0.26 -16.29 -19.45
C SER A 516 -1.17 -16.83 -19.54
N ASP A 517 -2.11 -16.29 -18.75
CA ASP A 517 -3.52 -16.67 -18.77
C ASP A 517 -4.37 -15.78 -19.70
N PHE A 518 -3.72 -14.85 -20.40
CA PHE A 518 -4.32 -14.11 -21.51
C PHE A 518 -4.03 -14.81 -22.84
N TYR A 519 -5.09 -15.01 -23.63
CA TYR A 519 -5.03 -15.62 -24.94
C TYR A 519 -5.58 -14.70 -26.02
N TYR A 520 -4.77 -14.47 -27.05
CA TYR A 520 -5.17 -13.71 -28.21
C TYR A 520 -5.66 -14.63 -29.34
N ALA A 521 -6.89 -14.41 -29.81
CA ALA A 521 -7.50 -15.11 -30.93
C ALA A 521 -7.74 -14.14 -32.10
N PRO A 522 -6.90 -14.12 -33.14
CA PRO A 522 -7.12 -13.29 -34.33
C PRO A 522 -8.47 -13.55 -35.00
N ASP A 523 -8.91 -14.81 -34.99
CA ASP A 523 -10.21 -15.23 -35.49
C ASP A 523 -10.80 -16.41 -34.70
N VAL A 524 -12.02 -16.81 -35.08
CA VAL A 524 -12.78 -17.88 -34.40
C VAL A 524 -12.18 -19.28 -34.55
N VAL A 525 -11.30 -19.53 -35.51
CA VAL A 525 -10.63 -20.83 -35.71
C VAL A 525 -9.56 -21.06 -34.64
N ASP A 526 -8.93 -20.00 -34.16
CA ASP A 526 -7.91 -20.09 -33.11
C ASP A 526 -8.50 -20.33 -31.72
N LEU A 527 -9.77 -19.94 -31.49
CA LEU A 527 -10.48 -20.20 -30.23
C LEU A 527 -10.46 -21.71 -29.87
N ASP A 528 -10.63 -22.58 -30.86
CA ASP A 528 -10.64 -24.03 -30.64
C ASP A 528 -9.34 -24.56 -30.00
N LYS A 529 -8.20 -23.98 -30.38
CA LYS A 529 -6.89 -24.37 -29.82
C LYS A 529 -6.72 -23.77 -28.44
N ILE A 530 -7.08 -22.49 -28.29
CA ILE A 530 -6.97 -21.75 -27.03
C ILE A 530 -7.76 -22.45 -25.93
N TYR A 531 -9.02 -22.81 -26.17
CA TYR A 531 -9.85 -23.48 -25.16
C TYR A 531 -9.32 -24.86 -24.75
N ARG A 532 -8.61 -25.60 -25.63
CA ARG A 532 -7.92 -26.83 -25.22
C ARG A 532 -6.74 -26.55 -24.30
N THR A 533 -5.93 -25.53 -24.61
CA THR A 533 -4.86 -25.09 -23.72
C THR A 533 -5.41 -24.67 -22.35
N ILE A 534 -6.54 -23.96 -22.33
CA ILE A 534 -7.21 -23.55 -21.08
C ILE A 534 -7.67 -24.78 -20.29
N LEU A 535 -8.20 -25.82 -20.93
CA LEU A 535 -8.55 -27.08 -20.25
C LEU A 535 -7.33 -27.71 -19.57
N ASP A 536 -6.19 -27.77 -20.26
CA ASP A 536 -4.96 -28.34 -19.70
C ASP A 536 -4.47 -27.54 -18.49
N VAL A 537 -4.59 -26.20 -18.53
CA VAL A 537 -4.27 -25.32 -17.41
C VAL A 537 -5.21 -25.61 -16.23
N VAL A 538 -6.53 -25.54 -16.43
CA VAL A 538 -7.52 -25.74 -15.35
C VAL A 538 -7.41 -27.14 -14.74
N ALA A 539 -7.18 -28.17 -15.55
CA ALA A 539 -7.01 -29.54 -15.09
C ALA A 539 -5.70 -29.76 -14.31
N ALA A 540 -4.71 -28.88 -14.46
CA ALA A 540 -3.45 -28.96 -13.73
C ALA A 540 -3.48 -28.26 -12.36
N LEU A 541 -4.52 -27.47 -12.06
CA LEU A 541 -4.64 -26.68 -10.82
C LEU A 541 -5.09 -27.53 -9.62
N ASN A 542 -4.23 -28.45 -9.19
CA ASN A 542 -4.57 -29.44 -8.17
C ASN A 542 -4.43 -28.96 -6.72
N LEU A 543 -3.71 -27.87 -6.49
CA LEU A 543 -3.65 -27.21 -5.18
C LEU A 543 -4.22 -25.82 -5.31
N THR A 544 -5.15 -25.48 -4.45
CA THR A 544 -5.89 -24.23 -4.50
C THR A 544 -5.86 -23.53 -3.14
N ASP A 545 -6.24 -22.26 -3.10
CA ASP A 545 -6.27 -21.47 -1.86
C ASP A 545 -4.93 -21.45 -1.09
N LEU A 546 -3.85 -21.14 -1.80
CA LEU A 546 -2.51 -21.09 -1.23
C LEU A 546 -2.33 -19.80 -0.41
N VAL A 547 -1.94 -19.96 0.86
CA VAL A 547 -1.53 -18.89 1.76
C VAL A 547 -0.16 -19.25 2.33
N LEU A 548 0.90 -18.64 1.79
CA LEU A 548 2.27 -18.80 2.27
C LEU A 548 2.58 -17.70 3.28
N GLU A 549 3.13 -18.07 4.42
CA GLU A 549 3.52 -17.18 5.51
C GLU A 549 4.98 -17.47 5.90
N ASP A 550 5.82 -16.45 6.09
CA ASP A 550 7.22 -16.55 6.55
C ASP A 550 7.48 -15.53 7.66
N SER A 551 7.82 -16.03 8.84
CA SER A 551 8.16 -15.25 10.03
C SER A 551 9.67 -15.30 10.25
N PRO A 552 10.42 -14.20 9.99
CA PRO A 552 11.82 -14.09 10.38
C PRO A 552 11.98 -14.33 11.89
N ARG A 553 13.06 -15.01 12.26
CA ARG A 553 13.36 -15.37 13.63
C ARG A 553 13.69 -14.11 14.42
N ALA A 554 12.85 -13.81 15.42
CA ALA A 554 13.05 -12.70 16.34
C ALA A 554 14.48 -12.70 16.91
N GLY A 555 15.09 -11.52 16.97
CA GLY A 555 16.47 -11.34 17.46
C GLY A 555 17.59 -11.88 16.56
N PHE A 556 17.29 -12.64 15.49
CA PHE A 556 18.31 -13.20 14.60
C PHE A 556 18.26 -12.64 13.18
N ALA A 557 17.08 -12.55 12.57
CA ALA A 557 16.92 -12.05 11.21
C ALA A 557 15.79 -11.01 11.13
N ARG A 558 15.95 -10.03 10.23
CA ARG A 558 14.96 -9.00 9.91
C ARG A 558 14.78 -8.94 8.40
N TYR A 559 13.55 -8.93 7.93
CA TYR A 559 13.27 -8.71 6.52
C TYR A 559 13.68 -7.29 6.07
N VAL A 560 14.18 -7.15 4.85
CA VAL A 560 14.54 -5.87 4.22
C VAL A 560 13.34 -5.36 3.42
N PRO A 561 12.70 -4.23 3.81
CA PRO A 561 11.53 -3.67 3.13
C PRO A 561 11.66 -3.56 1.61
N GLY A 562 10.59 -3.90 0.88
CA GLY A 562 10.53 -3.82 -0.57
C GLY A 562 11.44 -4.79 -1.33
N SER A 563 12.10 -5.74 -0.66
CA SER A 563 12.99 -6.71 -1.31
C SER A 563 12.29 -7.97 -1.81
N GLY A 564 11.02 -8.16 -1.43
CA GLY A 564 10.24 -9.33 -1.78
C GLY A 564 9.77 -9.37 -3.24
N ALA A 565 9.87 -10.52 -3.89
CA ALA A 565 9.39 -10.75 -5.24
C ALA A 565 8.71 -12.14 -5.35
N PRO A 566 7.44 -12.23 -5.79
CA PRO A 566 6.49 -11.09 -5.86
C PRO A 566 6.39 -10.39 -4.49
N PRO A 567 5.99 -9.11 -4.44
CA PRO A 567 5.87 -8.38 -3.18
C PRO A 567 5.02 -9.14 -2.14
N PRO A 568 5.55 -9.43 -0.93
CA PRO A 568 4.77 -9.99 0.15
C PRO A 568 3.91 -8.92 0.79
N LEU A 569 2.86 -9.43 1.39
CA LEU A 569 2.13 -8.76 2.43
C LEU A 569 2.92 -8.74 3.75
N GLU A 570 3.25 -7.55 4.27
CA GLU A 570 4.07 -7.41 5.48
C GLU A 570 3.22 -7.08 6.73
N LEU A 571 3.39 -7.84 7.81
CA LEU A 571 2.61 -7.75 9.06
C LEU A 571 3.54 -7.88 10.29
N GLY A 572 4.09 -6.77 10.80
CA GLY A 572 4.91 -6.81 12.02
C GLY A 572 6.14 -7.72 11.92
N GLY A 573 6.69 -7.88 10.71
CA GLY A 573 7.79 -8.79 10.39
C GLY A 573 7.38 -10.10 9.72
N LEU A 574 6.11 -10.52 9.82
CA LEU A 574 5.57 -11.65 9.04
C LEU A 574 5.42 -11.24 7.57
N LEU A 575 5.86 -12.10 6.66
CA LEU A 575 5.66 -11.99 5.22
C LEU A 575 4.56 -12.97 4.79
N GLN A 576 3.59 -12.53 3.99
CA GLN A 576 2.51 -13.39 3.51
C GLN A 576 2.28 -13.24 2.01
N TRP A 577 2.06 -14.35 1.32
CA TRP A 577 1.67 -14.38 -0.10
C TRP A 577 0.43 -15.24 -0.26
N THR A 578 -0.48 -14.81 -1.14
CA THR A 578 -1.68 -15.58 -1.49
C THR A 578 -1.69 -15.90 -2.99
N ARG A 579 -2.16 -17.11 -3.32
CA ARG A 579 -2.37 -17.54 -4.71
C ARG A 579 -3.65 -18.38 -4.81
N PRO A 580 -4.48 -18.17 -5.85
CA PRO A 580 -5.70 -18.95 -6.04
C PRO A 580 -5.39 -20.43 -6.27
N ALA A 581 -4.31 -20.72 -6.99
CA ALA A 581 -3.84 -22.07 -7.26
C ALA A 581 -2.32 -22.12 -7.46
N LEU A 582 -1.75 -23.33 -7.32
CA LEU A 582 -0.35 -23.62 -7.68
C LEU A 582 -0.26 -23.84 -9.20
N PRO A 583 0.45 -22.99 -9.95
CA PRO A 583 0.61 -23.17 -11.40
C PRO A 583 1.50 -24.36 -11.74
N THR A 584 1.34 -24.86 -12.97
CA THR A 584 2.23 -25.86 -13.58
C THR A 584 3.65 -25.30 -13.68
N GLY A 585 4.59 -25.84 -12.89
CA GLY A 585 5.96 -25.35 -12.77
C GLY A 585 6.32 -24.76 -11.40
N GLY A 586 5.35 -24.70 -10.49
CA GLY A 586 5.57 -24.29 -9.10
C GLY A 586 5.66 -22.77 -8.91
N LEU A 587 5.92 -22.36 -7.68
CA LEU A 587 6.06 -20.96 -7.29
C LEU A 587 7.44 -20.70 -6.70
N THR A 588 7.99 -19.53 -6.99
CA THR A 588 9.23 -19.05 -6.38
C THR A 588 8.99 -17.69 -5.77
N TYR A 589 9.37 -17.53 -4.51
CA TYR A 589 9.37 -16.28 -3.78
C TYR A 589 10.79 -15.96 -3.33
N THR A 590 11.21 -14.71 -3.47
CA THR A 590 12.54 -14.26 -3.02
C THR A 590 12.40 -13.03 -2.15
N TYR A 591 13.25 -12.88 -1.14
CA TYR A 591 13.39 -11.64 -0.39
C TYR A 591 14.78 -11.52 0.25
N ARG A 592 15.14 -10.34 0.75
CA ARG A 592 16.38 -10.12 1.49
C ARG A 592 16.14 -10.08 3.00
N ALA A 593 16.99 -10.77 3.77
CA ALA A 593 16.99 -10.78 5.22
C ALA A 593 18.32 -10.22 5.75
N GLN A 594 18.27 -9.20 6.59
CA GLN A 594 19.41 -8.70 7.36
C GLN A 594 19.61 -9.59 8.59
N ILE A 595 20.83 -10.05 8.81
CA ILE A 595 21.17 -10.93 9.93
C ILE A 595 21.67 -10.09 11.10
N VAL A 596 20.86 -9.98 12.14
CA VAL A 596 21.11 -9.13 13.32
C VAL A 596 21.66 -9.90 14.51
N GLY A 597 21.48 -11.23 14.53
CA GLY A 597 22.01 -12.14 15.55
C GLY A 597 23.44 -12.59 15.28
N ALA A 598 23.93 -13.52 16.10
CA ALA A 598 25.25 -14.13 15.98
C ALA A 598 25.15 -15.67 16.05
N GLY A 599 26.12 -16.37 15.45
CA GLY A 599 26.19 -17.84 15.40
C GLY A 599 25.29 -18.48 14.33
N ALA A 600 25.21 -19.82 14.35
CA ALA A 600 24.39 -20.62 13.45
C ALA A 600 22.91 -20.57 13.86
N ASN A 601 22.03 -20.07 13.00
CA ASN A 601 20.59 -20.13 13.25
C ASN A 601 19.75 -20.14 11.97
N THR A 602 18.50 -20.61 12.04
CA THR A 602 17.55 -20.49 10.92
C THR A 602 17.09 -19.03 10.76
N ILE A 603 16.83 -18.63 9.51
CA ILE A 603 16.32 -17.28 9.22
C ILE A 603 14.94 -17.06 9.83
N GLY A 604 14.12 -18.09 9.94
CA GLY A 604 12.73 -17.99 10.34
C GLY A 604 11.98 -19.29 10.12
N GLU A 605 10.66 -19.23 10.28
CA GLU A 605 9.74 -20.32 9.98
C GLU A 605 8.82 -19.90 8.84
N ALA A 606 8.70 -20.75 7.82
CA ALA A 606 7.73 -20.54 6.75
C ALA A 606 6.77 -21.71 6.67
N HIS A 607 5.49 -21.41 6.49
CA HIS A 607 4.43 -22.39 6.31
C HIS A 607 3.46 -21.97 5.21
N LEU A 608 3.03 -22.95 4.44
CA LEU A 608 1.97 -22.84 3.45
C LEU A 608 0.69 -23.44 4.05
N ARG A 609 -0.44 -22.78 3.83
CA ARG A 609 -1.78 -23.36 3.94
C ARG A 609 -2.37 -23.50 2.55
N TYR A 610 -3.09 -24.59 2.28
CA TYR A 610 -3.68 -24.86 0.97
C TYR A 610 -4.90 -25.76 1.09
N LEU A 611 -5.74 -25.75 0.06
CA LEU A 611 -6.77 -26.74 -0.23
C LEU A 611 -6.19 -27.77 -1.22
N ASP A 612 -6.14 -29.03 -0.79
CA ASP A 612 -5.60 -30.14 -1.59
C ASP A 612 -6.65 -30.64 -2.61
N ALA A 613 -6.21 -31.41 -3.61
CA ALA A 613 -7.06 -31.99 -4.65
C ALA A 613 -8.14 -32.94 -4.10
N ASP A 614 -7.98 -33.41 -2.85
CA ASP A 614 -8.97 -34.22 -2.14
C ASP A 614 -10.05 -33.40 -1.42
N GLY A 615 -10.04 -32.07 -1.54
CA GLY A 615 -10.96 -31.15 -0.88
C GLY A 615 -10.62 -30.83 0.59
N THR A 616 -9.47 -31.28 1.09
CA THR A 616 -9.05 -31.08 2.48
C THR A 616 -8.11 -29.89 2.61
N ARG A 617 -8.36 -29.02 3.61
CA ARG A 617 -7.41 -27.97 3.99
C ARG A 617 -6.22 -28.57 4.75
N ARG A 618 -5.01 -28.20 4.34
CA ARG A 618 -3.75 -28.74 4.88
C ARG A 618 -2.72 -27.62 5.07
N SER A 619 -1.65 -27.95 5.79
CA SER A 619 -0.47 -27.12 5.93
C SER A 619 0.81 -27.84 5.47
N PHE A 620 1.80 -27.07 5.04
CA PHE A 620 3.15 -27.55 4.72
C PHE A 620 4.18 -26.62 5.37
N ARG A 621 5.18 -27.17 6.04
CA ARG A 621 6.26 -26.38 6.66
C ARG A 621 7.53 -26.50 5.84
N PHE A 622 8.16 -25.38 5.56
CA PHE A 622 9.44 -25.35 4.86
C PHE A 622 10.57 -25.70 5.82
N SER A 623 11.44 -26.63 5.41
CA SER A 623 12.71 -26.85 6.09
C SER A 623 13.78 -25.91 5.53
N GLY A 624 14.45 -25.16 6.39
CA GLY A 624 15.59 -24.30 6.03
C GLY A 624 16.87 -24.73 6.73
N ALA A 625 18.01 -24.64 6.04
CA ALA A 625 19.32 -24.82 6.64
C ALA A 625 19.69 -23.62 7.54
N PRO A 626 20.50 -23.82 8.59
CA PRO A 626 21.01 -22.73 9.40
C PRO A 626 21.95 -21.84 8.59
N VAL A 627 21.95 -20.55 8.92
CA VAL A 627 22.83 -19.51 8.40
C VAL A 627 23.82 -19.13 9.48
N GLU A 628 25.09 -19.03 9.12
CA GLU A 628 26.18 -18.72 10.06
C GLU A 628 26.45 -17.20 10.08
N ALA A 629 26.18 -16.56 11.22
CA ALA A 629 26.44 -15.14 11.44
C ALA A 629 27.75 -14.91 12.23
N ARG A 630 28.80 -14.47 11.56
CA ARG A 630 30.11 -14.18 12.18
C ARG A 630 30.10 -12.83 12.87
N VAL A 631 30.54 -12.78 14.13
CA VAL A 631 30.85 -11.51 14.80
C VAL A 631 32.28 -11.12 14.41
N PRO A 632 32.53 -9.92 13.85
CA PRO A 632 33.88 -9.47 13.55
C PRO A 632 34.73 -9.54 14.82
N THR A 633 35.81 -10.33 14.80
CA THR A 633 36.72 -10.38 15.94
C THR A 633 37.54 -9.09 15.93
N ALA A 634 37.47 -8.31 17.02
CA ALA A 634 38.32 -7.14 17.17
C ALA A 634 39.79 -7.57 17.11
N THR A 635 40.51 -7.17 16.07
CA THR A 635 41.96 -7.38 16.00
C THR A 635 42.60 -6.59 17.13
N ALA A 636 43.20 -7.28 18.11
CA ALA A 636 43.87 -6.65 19.23
C ALA A 636 45.02 -5.75 18.73
N GLY A 637 44.96 -4.45 19.04
CA GLY A 637 46.08 -3.54 18.85
C GLY A 637 47.29 -3.94 19.73
N PRO A 638 48.51 -3.58 19.32
CA PRO A 638 49.73 -3.97 20.04
C PRO A 638 49.75 -3.38 21.48
N PRO A 639 50.43 -4.05 22.43
CA PRO A 639 50.36 -3.71 23.84
C PRO A 639 51.02 -2.36 24.14
N GLN A 640 50.34 -1.56 24.96
CA GLN A 640 50.77 -0.23 25.39
C GLN A 640 51.87 -0.36 26.47
N PRO A 641 53.01 0.36 26.36
CA PRO A 641 54.08 0.29 27.36
C PRO A 641 53.72 1.04 28.66
N THR A 642 54.16 0.49 29.78
CA THR A 642 53.96 0.98 31.16
C THR A 642 54.79 2.25 31.44
N PRO A 643 54.25 3.28 32.12
CA PRO A 643 54.99 4.52 32.37
C PRO A 643 55.91 4.38 33.58
N THR A 644 57.19 4.74 33.41
CA THR A 644 58.15 4.97 34.51
C THR A 644 58.39 6.48 34.62
N GLY A 645 58.41 7.00 35.84
CA GLY A 645 58.28 8.43 36.15
C GLY A 645 59.55 9.30 36.08
N ASP A 646 59.26 10.60 36.21
CA ASP A 646 60.10 11.79 36.47
C ASP A 646 60.93 12.41 35.31
N PRO A 647 61.20 13.74 35.35
CA PRO A 647 60.26 14.85 35.59
C PRO A 647 60.40 16.02 34.56
N LEU A 648 59.29 16.75 34.37
CA LEU A 648 59.15 18.15 33.92
C LEU A 648 60.13 18.71 32.86
N GLY A 649 59.68 18.71 31.61
CA GLY A 649 60.13 19.56 30.50
C GLY A 649 58.94 19.93 29.61
N PRO A 650 58.96 21.05 28.88
CA PRO A 650 57.78 21.81 28.48
C PRO A 650 56.83 21.01 27.57
N THR A 651 55.54 21.21 27.80
CA THR A 651 54.42 20.66 27.03
C THR A 651 54.62 20.90 25.53
N ALA A 652 54.98 19.86 24.80
CA ALA A 652 54.90 19.86 23.33
C ALA A 652 53.45 19.61 22.92
N GLU A 653 52.96 20.46 22.02
CA GLU A 653 51.65 20.37 21.36
C GLU A 653 51.36 18.95 20.85
N PRO A 654 50.09 18.50 20.86
CA PRO A 654 49.70 17.27 20.19
C PRO A 654 49.99 17.40 18.69
N SER A 655 50.91 16.59 18.19
CA SER A 655 51.19 16.47 16.77
C SER A 655 49.93 16.04 16.02
N LEU A 656 49.53 16.85 15.04
CA LEU A 656 48.40 16.60 14.14
C LEU A 656 48.49 15.21 13.48
N PRO A 657 47.35 14.54 13.21
CA PRO A 657 47.33 13.34 12.38
C PRO A 657 47.93 13.64 10.99
N PRO A 658 48.52 12.64 10.31
CA PRO A 658 49.12 12.84 8.99
C PRO A 658 48.06 13.40 8.03
N PRO A 659 48.45 14.32 7.13
CA PRO A 659 47.50 14.93 6.21
C PRO A 659 46.86 13.86 5.30
N PRO A 660 45.59 14.04 4.89
CA PRO A 660 44.95 13.13 3.96
C PRO A 660 45.76 13.06 2.66
N PRO A 661 45.74 11.91 1.95
CA PRO A 661 46.46 11.76 0.69
C PRO A 661 46.04 12.88 -0.28
N THR A 662 47.03 13.46 -0.95
CA THR A 662 46.86 14.50 -1.97
C THR A 662 45.79 14.04 -2.97
N PRO A 663 44.76 14.85 -3.29
CA PRO A 663 43.72 14.44 -4.23
C PRO A 663 44.34 14.08 -5.57
N ALA A 664 44.14 12.85 -6.03
CA ALA A 664 44.48 12.48 -7.41
C ALA A 664 43.73 13.42 -8.35
N SER A 665 44.44 14.08 -9.27
CA SER A 665 43.80 14.94 -10.27
C SER A 665 42.90 14.08 -11.15
N CYS A 666 41.59 14.38 -11.16
CA CYS A 666 40.65 13.66 -12.00
C CYS A 666 40.96 13.91 -13.48
N PRO A 667 40.75 12.92 -14.38
CA PRO A 667 40.80 13.16 -15.82
C PRO A 667 39.87 14.31 -16.23
N ALA A 668 40.32 15.17 -17.15
CA ALA A 668 39.56 16.36 -17.59
C ALA A 668 38.13 15.99 -18.03
N GLY A 669 37.13 16.68 -17.49
CA GLY A 669 35.71 16.46 -17.78
C GLY A 669 35.05 15.28 -17.06
N ARG A 670 35.73 14.61 -16.13
CA ARG A 670 35.17 13.45 -15.40
C ARG A 670 34.94 13.64 -13.89
N GLY A 671 35.38 14.76 -13.30
CA GLY A 671 35.17 15.01 -11.87
C GLY A 671 33.80 15.63 -11.54
N TRP A 672 33.31 15.33 -10.35
CA TRP A 672 32.10 15.87 -9.76
C TRP A 672 32.46 16.99 -8.78
N GLN A 673 31.68 18.07 -8.77
CA GLN A 673 31.92 19.22 -7.91
C GLN A 673 30.81 19.33 -6.87
N LEU A 674 31.21 19.46 -5.61
CA LEU A 674 30.27 19.64 -4.51
C LEU A 674 30.69 20.85 -3.69
N GLU A 675 29.83 21.85 -3.60
CA GLU A 675 30.01 22.95 -2.66
C GLU A 675 29.22 22.65 -1.38
N ILE A 676 29.93 22.47 -0.28
CA ILE A 676 29.33 22.25 1.04
C ILE A 676 29.32 23.59 1.76
N GLN A 677 28.16 24.07 2.16
CA GLN A 677 27.96 25.31 2.91
C GLN A 677 27.44 24.98 4.31
N GLY A 678 27.98 25.65 5.32
CA GLY A 678 27.62 25.43 6.72
C GLY A 678 27.64 26.72 7.50
N PHE A 679 26.51 27.12 8.09
CA PHE A 679 26.43 28.38 8.83
C PHE A 679 25.44 28.38 9.99
N ALA A 680 25.67 29.30 10.92
CA ALA A 680 24.72 29.63 11.95
C ALA A 680 23.59 30.49 11.35
N ASP A 681 22.37 30.00 11.41
CA ASP A 681 21.16 30.64 10.87
C ASP A 681 20.37 31.20 12.07
N LEU A 682 20.61 32.48 12.39
CA LEU A 682 20.18 33.11 13.64
C LEU A 682 19.08 34.17 13.45
N VAL A 683 18.78 34.53 12.20
CA VAL A 683 17.87 35.62 11.86
C VAL A 683 16.89 35.18 10.76
N GLY A 684 15.78 35.92 10.66
CA GLY A 684 14.62 35.51 9.87
C GLY A 684 13.65 34.62 10.65
N ALA A 685 12.47 34.40 10.07
CA ALA A 685 11.43 33.56 10.66
C ALA A 685 11.16 32.37 9.73
N GLY A 686 11.58 31.18 10.16
CA GLY A 686 11.08 29.91 9.62
C GLY A 686 9.70 29.58 10.19
N GLY A 687 9.15 28.41 9.86
CA GLY A 687 7.89 27.89 10.43
C GLY A 687 8.01 27.44 11.91
N TYR A 688 8.84 28.11 12.71
CA TYR A 688 9.17 27.73 14.09
C TYR A 688 8.96 28.91 15.05
N ASP A 689 8.64 28.64 16.32
CA ASP A 689 8.32 29.64 17.34
C ASP A 689 9.51 30.54 17.78
N CYS A 690 10.73 30.24 17.32
CA CYS A 690 11.94 30.99 17.66
C CYS A 690 12.63 31.57 16.40
N PRO A 691 13.27 32.74 16.49
CA PRO A 691 13.94 33.38 15.35
C PRO A 691 15.17 32.59 14.87
N GLY A 692 15.35 32.49 13.55
CA GLY A 692 16.38 31.72 12.85
C GLY A 692 15.85 30.47 12.13
N CYS A 693 16.77 29.65 11.61
CA CYS A 693 16.52 28.39 10.89
C CYS A 693 15.61 28.50 9.64
N ASN A 694 15.68 29.62 8.90
CA ASN A 694 14.93 29.82 7.65
C ASN A 694 15.63 29.19 6.42
N GLY A 695 16.85 28.67 6.57
CA GLY A 695 17.65 28.04 5.52
C GLY A 695 18.31 29.03 4.54
N GLN A 696 18.25 30.33 4.80
CA GLN A 696 18.82 31.39 3.97
C GLN A 696 20.01 32.03 4.66
N TRP A 697 21.00 32.46 3.87
CA TRP A 697 22.13 33.24 4.38
C TRP A 697 21.84 34.71 4.13
N ASP A 698 21.61 35.48 5.19
CA ASP A 698 21.31 36.91 5.11
C ASP A 698 22.34 37.79 5.87
N ALA A 699 22.08 39.10 5.91
CA ALA A 699 23.01 40.06 6.50
C ALA A 699 23.21 39.88 8.02
N GLY A 700 22.20 39.37 8.73
CA GLY A 700 22.34 39.10 10.17
C GLY A 700 23.10 37.79 10.42
N ASP A 701 22.94 36.77 9.57
CA ASP A 701 23.75 35.55 9.63
C ASP A 701 25.23 35.85 9.35
N ALA A 702 25.49 36.72 8.37
CA ALA A 702 26.85 37.16 8.03
C ALA A 702 27.56 37.89 9.18
N LEU A 703 26.82 38.62 10.01
CA LEU A 703 27.35 39.26 11.22
C LEU A 703 27.63 38.23 12.32
N ALA A 704 26.72 37.28 12.52
CA ALA A 704 26.85 36.23 13.54
C ALA A 704 28.00 35.26 13.23
N ALA A 705 28.16 34.83 11.98
CA ALA A 705 29.16 33.84 11.56
C ALA A 705 30.60 34.21 11.92
N ARG A 706 30.93 35.51 12.07
CA ARG A 706 32.25 35.98 12.51
C ARG A 706 32.63 35.53 13.92
N SER A 707 31.63 35.22 14.74
CA SER A 707 31.78 34.77 16.13
C SER A 707 31.64 33.26 16.31
N VAL A 708 31.35 32.52 15.22
CA VAL A 708 31.07 31.09 15.26
C VAL A 708 32.28 30.31 14.74
N PRO A 709 32.77 29.29 15.48
CA PRO A 709 33.83 28.41 14.99
C PRO A 709 33.47 27.74 13.65
N PRO A 710 34.45 27.49 12.77
CA PRO A 710 34.19 26.80 11.50
C PRO A 710 33.77 25.35 11.73
N ALA A 711 32.70 24.92 11.06
CA ALA A 711 32.27 23.52 11.06
C ALA A 711 33.15 22.66 10.15
N SER A 712 33.25 21.37 10.45
CA SER A 712 33.93 20.39 9.60
C SER A 712 32.91 19.48 8.91
N ALA A 713 33.20 19.03 7.69
CA ALA A 713 32.37 18.09 6.96
C ALA A 713 33.18 16.89 6.47
N VAL A 714 32.49 15.76 6.33
CA VAL A 714 33.00 14.49 5.80
C VAL A 714 32.15 14.08 4.62
N VAL A 715 32.80 13.75 3.49
CA VAL A 715 32.18 13.10 2.34
C VAL A 715 32.63 11.65 2.33
N THR A 716 31.67 10.74 2.26
CA THR A 716 31.87 9.29 2.15
C THR A 716 31.10 8.75 0.95
N THR A 717 31.54 7.61 0.42
CA THR A 717 30.68 6.79 -0.45
C THR A 717 29.61 6.07 0.38
N ASP A 718 28.60 5.49 -0.26
CA ASP A 718 27.53 4.76 0.45
C ASP A 718 28.02 3.56 1.27
N ASP A 719 29.20 3.00 0.94
CA ASP A 719 29.85 1.92 1.70
C ASP A 719 30.64 2.40 2.94
N GLY A 720 30.68 3.72 3.18
CA GLY A 720 31.36 4.33 4.31
C GLY A 720 32.82 4.72 4.07
N ARG A 721 33.39 4.49 2.88
CA ARG A 721 34.75 4.95 2.58
C ARG A 721 34.81 6.46 2.46
N VAL A 722 35.72 7.08 3.22
CA VAL A 722 35.95 8.53 3.26
C VAL A 722 36.60 9.01 1.98
N LEU A 723 35.92 9.91 1.28
CA LEU A 723 36.40 10.58 0.06
C LEU A 723 37.04 11.94 0.37
N TRP A 724 36.52 12.66 1.36
CA TRP A 724 37.02 13.98 1.75
C TRP A 724 36.67 14.31 3.20
N VAL A 725 37.58 15.01 3.89
CA VAL A 725 37.36 15.62 5.19
C VAL A 725 37.95 17.02 5.17
N GLY A 726 37.22 18.01 5.63
CA GLY A 726 37.76 19.36 5.73
C GLY A 726 36.86 20.35 6.43
N GLN A 727 37.45 21.50 6.77
CA GLN A 727 36.74 22.62 7.39
C GLN A 727 36.07 23.49 6.34
N LEU A 728 34.89 24.01 6.68
CA LEU A 728 34.17 25.00 5.91
C LEU A 728 34.76 26.38 6.23
N ARG A 729 35.29 27.06 5.21
CA ARG A 729 36.01 28.33 5.39
C ARG A 729 35.16 29.49 4.89
N GLN A 730 35.22 30.58 5.64
CA GLN A 730 34.57 31.83 5.25
C GLN A 730 35.57 32.72 4.50
N ASP A 731 35.70 32.50 3.19
CA ASP A 731 36.65 33.26 2.35
C ASP A 731 36.09 34.64 1.95
N ASN A 732 34.76 34.80 1.93
CA ASN A 732 34.08 36.06 1.67
C ASN A 732 33.11 36.38 2.83
N PRO A 733 33.26 37.53 3.52
CA PRO A 733 32.37 37.93 4.61
C PRO A 733 30.89 38.07 4.21
N GLN A 734 30.58 38.19 2.91
CA GLN A 734 29.22 38.28 2.38
C GLN A 734 28.66 36.93 1.91
N ALA A 735 29.43 35.83 2.00
CA ALA A 735 29.01 34.50 1.60
C ALA A 735 29.09 33.51 2.78
N PRO A 736 28.29 32.43 2.77
CA PRO A 736 28.35 31.43 3.83
C PRO A 736 29.72 30.72 3.83
N PRO A 737 30.21 30.29 5.01
CA PRO A 737 31.37 29.41 5.09
C PRO A 737 31.14 28.17 4.23
N SER A 738 32.12 27.83 3.39
CA SER A 738 31.96 26.74 2.43
C SER A 738 33.26 25.98 2.17
N ALA A 739 33.12 24.80 1.56
CA ALA A 739 34.22 24.05 0.99
C ALA A 739 33.80 23.49 -0.37
N ARG A 740 34.63 23.72 -1.39
CA ARG A 740 34.46 23.12 -2.71
C ARG A 740 35.26 21.83 -2.78
N VAL A 741 34.56 20.73 -2.99
CA VAL A 741 35.10 19.38 -3.04
C VAL A 741 35.05 18.89 -4.48
N HIS A 742 36.18 18.35 -4.96
CA HIS A 742 36.25 17.70 -6.27
C HIS A 742 36.39 16.19 -6.08
N LEU A 743 35.45 15.42 -6.62
CA LEU A 743 35.34 13.98 -6.42
C LEU A 743 35.48 13.27 -7.78
N CYS A 744 36.41 12.31 -7.88
CA CYS A 744 36.70 11.63 -9.15
C CYS A 744 35.78 10.42 -9.42
N GLU A 745 35.14 9.91 -8.39
CA GLU A 745 34.19 8.80 -8.48
C GLU A 745 32.77 9.35 -8.67
N PRO A 746 31.81 8.60 -9.25
CA PRO A 746 30.42 9.05 -9.33
C PRO A 746 29.65 8.88 -8.00
N PRO A 747 28.62 9.71 -7.73
CA PRO A 747 27.70 9.50 -6.59
C PRO A 747 26.97 8.14 -6.72
N PRO A 748 26.50 7.54 -5.61
CA PRO A 748 26.05 8.22 -4.40
C PRO A 748 27.13 8.54 -3.35
N TYR A 749 27.02 9.73 -2.74
CA TYR A 749 27.81 10.15 -1.58
C TYR A 749 26.93 10.40 -0.35
N ARG A 750 27.48 10.17 0.84
CA ARG A 750 26.97 10.71 2.11
C ARG A 750 27.85 11.85 2.57
N VAL A 751 27.23 13.01 2.79
CA VAL A 751 27.90 14.23 3.25
C VAL A 751 27.37 14.56 4.63
N ARG A 752 28.26 14.60 5.62
CA ARG A 752 27.90 14.79 7.03
C ARG A 752 28.71 15.92 7.64
N LEU A 753 28.10 16.76 8.47
CA LEU A 753 28.85 17.64 9.37
C LEU A 753 29.52 16.78 10.47
N ALA A 754 30.84 16.81 10.51
CA ALA A 754 31.65 16.06 11.46
C ALA A 754 31.49 16.62 12.88
N GLU A 755 31.47 17.96 12.98
CA GLU A 755 31.37 18.71 14.24
C GLU A 755 30.49 19.93 14.03
N ILE A 756 29.47 20.07 14.87
CA ILE A 756 28.72 21.32 15.03
C ILE A 756 29.42 22.13 16.14
N PRO A 757 29.61 23.45 15.97
CA PRO A 757 30.22 24.28 16.99
C PRO A 757 29.52 24.16 18.36
N ALA A 758 30.29 24.13 19.44
CA ALA A 758 29.75 24.04 20.79
C ALA A 758 28.80 25.21 21.10
N GLY A 759 27.64 24.90 21.70
CA GLY A 759 26.57 25.87 21.92
C GLY A 759 25.57 26.00 20.77
N TYR A 760 25.72 25.21 19.71
CA TYR A 760 24.78 25.14 18.58
C TYR A 760 24.26 23.71 18.38
N VAL A 761 23.05 23.60 17.84
CA VAL A 761 22.44 22.35 17.38
C VAL A 761 22.03 22.50 15.91
N ALA A 762 21.85 21.38 15.20
CA ALA A 762 21.34 21.43 13.84
C ALA A 762 19.93 22.04 13.81
N CYS A 763 19.64 22.86 12.80
CA CYS A 763 18.27 23.33 12.60
C CYS A 763 17.34 22.14 12.38
N PRO A 764 16.09 22.15 12.89
CA PRO A 764 15.16 21.03 12.74
C PRO A 764 14.89 20.61 11.28
N ASN A 765 14.95 21.55 10.34
CA ASN A 765 14.83 21.32 8.88
C ASN A 765 16.17 21.00 8.18
N SER A 766 17.27 20.85 8.91
CA SER A 766 18.62 20.74 8.35
C SER A 766 19.34 19.52 8.92
N PRO A 767 19.06 18.32 8.39
CA PRO A 767 19.70 17.09 8.87
C PRO A 767 21.23 17.19 8.71
N ILE A 768 21.95 16.70 9.72
CA ILE A 768 23.43 16.77 9.79
C ILE A 768 24.12 15.87 8.78
N GLU A 769 23.38 14.95 8.16
CA GLU A 769 23.82 14.08 7.07
C GLU A 769 22.86 14.21 5.90
N ARG A 770 23.39 14.26 4.68
CA ARG A 770 22.62 14.30 3.43
C ARG A 770 23.22 13.32 2.43
N ARG A 771 22.34 12.57 1.75
CA ARG A 771 22.71 11.75 0.60
C ARG A 771 22.70 12.59 -0.68
N VAL A 772 23.66 12.35 -1.57
CA VAL A 772 23.82 13.00 -2.88
C VAL A 772 23.81 11.93 -3.95
N THR A 773 22.85 11.97 -4.87
CA THR A 773 22.72 11.01 -5.98
C THR A 773 23.08 11.67 -7.32
N VAL A 774 23.24 10.86 -8.38
CA VAL A 774 23.44 11.36 -9.75
C VAL A 774 22.32 12.33 -10.17
N GLN A 775 21.07 12.04 -9.81
CA GLN A 775 19.91 12.89 -10.12
C GLN A 775 19.99 14.28 -9.47
N LYS A 776 20.60 14.38 -8.27
CA LYS A 776 20.72 15.63 -7.50
C LYS A 776 21.81 16.58 -8.04
N LEU A 777 22.81 16.07 -8.74
CA LEU A 777 23.93 16.86 -9.30
C LEU A 777 23.75 17.25 -10.78
N GLY A 778 22.63 16.85 -11.41
CA GLY A 778 22.30 17.27 -12.78
C GLY A 778 23.29 16.83 -13.86
N LEU A 779 23.14 17.39 -15.06
CA LEU A 779 24.01 17.13 -16.22
C LEU A 779 25.37 17.85 -16.11
N ASP A 780 25.44 18.90 -15.29
CA ASP A 780 26.63 19.73 -15.02
C ASP A 780 27.54 19.13 -13.94
N ARG A 781 27.12 18.02 -13.29
CA ARG A 781 27.88 17.26 -12.29
C ARG A 781 28.30 18.13 -11.10
N SER A 782 27.51 19.15 -10.78
CA SER A 782 27.78 20.14 -9.76
C SER A 782 26.57 20.31 -8.83
N GLY A 783 26.80 20.66 -7.56
CA GLY A 783 25.70 20.89 -6.63
C GLY A 783 26.13 21.56 -5.34
N VAL A 784 25.18 22.22 -4.69
CA VAL A 784 25.38 22.92 -3.41
C VAL A 784 24.58 22.23 -2.31
N LEU A 785 25.23 21.91 -1.19
CA LEU A 785 24.59 21.39 0.01
C LEU A 785 24.68 22.42 1.13
N ARG A 786 23.56 22.70 1.79
CA ARG A 786 23.52 23.62 2.92
C ARG A 786 23.22 22.85 4.20
N PHE A 787 24.00 23.14 5.22
CA PHE A 787 23.78 22.70 6.58
C PHE A 787 23.65 23.95 7.45
N THR A 788 22.54 24.06 8.18
CA THR A 788 22.25 25.20 9.04
C THR A 788 22.14 24.72 10.47
N PHE A 789 22.70 25.50 11.38
CA PHE A 789 22.70 25.22 12.80
C PHE A 789 22.39 26.49 13.58
N TRP A 790 21.92 26.34 14.81
CA TRP A 790 21.35 27.44 15.57
C TRP A 790 21.64 27.25 17.07
N GLY A 791 21.78 28.36 17.79
CA GLY A 791 22.17 28.38 19.21
C GLY A 791 21.05 27.99 20.19
N GLY A 792 19.83 27.79 19.69
CA GLY A 792 18.63 27.45 20.47
C GLY A 792 18.05 28.63 21.27
N CYS A 793 16.79 28.48 21.68
CA CYS A 793 16.08 29.37 22.59
C CYS A 793 15.88 28.68 23.96
N GLY A 794 16.96 28.43 24.70
CA GLY A 794 16.92 28.18 26.15
C GLY A 794 15.92 27.13 26.71
N ILE A 795 15.59 26.05 25.98
CA ILE A 795 14.78 24.96 26.52
C ILE A 795 15.71 23.93 27.18
N GLU A 796 15.52 23.68 28.48
CA GLU A 796 16.32 22.74 29.28
C GLU A 796 16.19 21.29 28.77
N VAL A 797 17.34 20.62 28.62
CA VAL A 797 17.45 19.20 28.24
C VAL A 797 17.35 18.33 29.51
N PRO A 798 16.62 17.19 29.52
CA PRO A 798 16.56 16.30 30.67
C PRO A 798 17.90 15.60 30.95
N THR A 799 18.16 15.39 32.24
CA THR A 799 19.39 14.82 32.85
C THR A 799 19.66 13.36 32.42
N PRO A 800 20.93 12.93 32.27
CA PRO A 800 21.25 11.57 31.81
C PRO A 800 21.13 10.49 32.90
N LEU A 801 20.74 9.28 32.48
CA LEU A 801 20.63 8.05 33.28
C LEU A 801 21.98 7.30 33.46
N PRO A 802 22.09 6.39 34.46
CA PRO A 802 23.36 5.85 34.99
C PRO A 802 23.98 4.72 34.11
N PRO A 803 25.23 4.26 34.40
CA PRO A 803 26.08 3.56 33.43
C PRO A 803 25.68 2.09 33.18
N PRO A 804 26.17 1.47 32.08
CA PRO A 804 25.66 0.20 31.57
C PRO A 804 26.18 -1.05 32.32
N THR A 805 25.27 -2.01 32.53
CA THR A 805 25.54 -3.46 32.71
C THR A 805 25.84 -4.11 31.33
N PRO A 806 26.38 -5.36 31.26
CA PRO A 806 27.35 -5.76 30.23
C PRO A 806 26.78 -5.87 28.80
N ALA A 807 27.66 -5.55 27.86
CA ALA A 807 27.58 -5.57 26.40
C ALA A 807 26.48 -6.45 25.78
N THR A 808 25.36 -5.83 25.42
CA THR A 808 24.62 -6.20 24.21
C THR A 808 25.48 -5.87 22.99
N LEU A 809 25.56 -6.79 22.02
CA LEU A 809 26.24 -6.53 20.75
C LEU A 809 25.67 -5.24 20.12
N PRO A 810 26.49 -4.38 19.48
CA PRO A 810 26.03 -3.11 18.92
C PRO A 810 24.88 -3.33 17.94
N ALA A 811 23.83 -2.50 17.97
CA ALA A 811 22.67 -2.68 17.09
C ALA A 811 23.07 -2.58 15.60
N CYS A 812 22.51 -3.44 14.76
CA CYS A 812 22.69 -3.29 13.31
C CYS A 812 21.91 -2.06 12.82
N PRO A 813 22.47 -1.28 11.86
CA PRO A 813 21.73 -0.19 11.23
C PRO A 813 20.45 -0.73 10.59
N LEU A 814 19.36 0.04 10.69
CA LEU A 814 18.14 -0.28 9.97
C LEU A 814 18.42 -0.24 8.45
N PRO A 815 17.95 -1.25 7.70
CA PRO A 815 18.21 -1.38 6.27
C PRO A 815 17.56 -0.28 5.43
#